data_AF-A0AAE0T705-F1
#
_entry.id   AF-A0AAE0T705-F1
#
_cell.length_a   1.000
_cell.length_b   1.000
_cell.length_c   1.000
_cell.angle_alpha   90.00
_cell.angle_beta   90.00
_cell.angle_gamma   90.00
#
_symmetry.space_group_name_H-M   'P 1'
#
loop_
_entity.id
_entity.type
_entity.pdbx_description
1 polymer ?
#
loop_
_entity_poly.entity_id
_entity_poly.type
_entity_poly.pdbx_seq_one_letter_code
_entity_poly.pdbx_strand_id
1 'polypeptide(L)'
;MAKFLTGNELNSEIEKLFETAEEGIILISPYIKLHDRYISTLKTKLDNHKLEIKIVFGKNEEDMSRSMKQDDFNFFKEFPNIQIRYEKRLHAKYYANESAAILTSMNLYSYSQDNNIEAGVMTKVTGDSLDNQAWNYFNRVIDQSELLFHKTPQYESKMLGLREKYIGSIIEVDKLTEFFSGKSELTNRKDKDENKKVEVSKATLTKNFKFGYCIRTGKQIPFNPKRPLCDEAYKSWAQFSDETYPEKQHFQSLFYERIGTMQKSNMDFNQKAVWTSDFCAKKPRLLRYPKREALVSFANADGGEILIGVEDDATITGVPHNETDIQIMLNAVTTHVYENQKLPITIANKLTIDNKIVLYFSVNKGTTMIYQLPDGRCVRRKDNSTMPASVDQIQFERQEIKSREFDSQFVDGASVTDLDLKLLQGIANQYIKGLSIERYLQQIGLAEYGLNGLRLRRATLLLFANDIDRWHPRSQVRFLKVNGNSLEAGEKYNVITDDTVKAWEHLRSFLAYKTEFGSNSKFEQKYIYPEDAVREAILNAVAHRDYSISNAIEIYIFNDRMEIKSSGALLSTLTIKNLYELEGSHESRNSLIARVLRENQLMRELGEGMKRIFSLMQEQELARPDLFSNGLWFRVTLLNKTVFNQKEIDWLKNFEHFNLTKSQKNIVLLGYGNKEISPNDIFKALNIHNSETEKFTKEVSVLRKLGILESFRSNIEAKKLVFKTKKNKKDITRYKVVIPK
;
A
#
# COMPACT_ATOMS: atom_id res chain seq x y z
N MET A 1 26.07 -20.60 11.12
CA MET A 1 25.73 -20.81 9.69
C MET A 1 24.39 -20.13 9.41
N ALA A 2 24.32 -19.31 8.34
CA ALA A 2 23.11 -18.56 7.99
C ALA A 2 22.06 -19.48 7.34
N LYS A 3 20.78 -19.22 7.61
CA LYS A 3 19.62 -19.97 7.09
C LYS A 3 18.71 -19.02 6.33
N PHE A 4 18.40 -19.33 5.08
CA PHE A 4 17.41 -18.59 4.29
C PHE A 4 16.01 -19.05 4.68
N LEU A 5 15.07 -18.12 4.85
CA LEU A 5 13.73 -18.35 5.35
C LEU A 5 12.69 -17.76 4.39
N THR A 6 11.58 -18.46 4.18
CA THR A 6 10.46 -17.97 3.35
C THR A 6 9.11 -18.34 3.95
N GLY A 7 8.07 -17.56 3.65
CA GLY A 7 6.68 -17.86 4.00
C GLY A 7 6.48 -18.20 5.49
N ASN A 8 5.85 -19.33 5.78
CA ASN A 8 5.56 -19.78 7.14
C ASN A 8 6.81 -20.05 7.98
N GLU A 9 7.91 -20.44 7.37
CA GLU A 9 9.17 -20.71 8.08
C GLU A 9 9.74 -19.42 8.67
N LEU A 10 9.71 -18.32 7.91
CA LEU A 10 10.12 -17.00 8.39
C LEU A 10 9.27 -16.55 9.59
N ASN A 11 7.94 -16.72 9.51
CA ASN A 11 7.02 -16.40 10.60
C ASN A 11 7.32 -17.20 11.87
N SER A 12 7.56 -18.50 11.72
CA SER A 12 7.87 -19.41 12.83
C SER A 12 9.20 -19.05 13.50
N GLU A 13 10.24 -18.67 12.74
CA GLU A 13 11.53 -18.31 13.31
C GLU A 13 11.50 -16.93 14.01
N ILE A 14 10.70 -15.97 13.52
CA ILE A 14 10.46 -14.70 14.25
C ILE A 14 9.73 -14.97 15.56
N GLU A 15 8.73 -15.85 15.56
CA GLU A 15 8.02 -16.23 16.79
C GLU A 15 8.94 -16.90 17.79
N LYS A 16 9.77 -17.84 17.31
CA LYS A 16 10.81 -18.51 18.11
C LYS A 16 11.83 -17.53 18.67
N LEU A 17 12.22 -16.50 17.91
CA LEU A 17 13.11 -15.45 18.37
C LEU A 17 12.53 -14.71 19.59
N PHE A 18 11.22 -14.43 19.61
CA PHE A 18 10.57 -13.84 20.80
C PHE A 18 10.43 -14.85 21.94
N GLU A 19 10.15 -16.11 21.62
CA GLU A 19 9.99 -17.18 22.60
C GLU A 19 11.29 -17.47 23.35
N THR A 20 12.43 -17.51 22.66
CA THR A 20 13.73 -17.86 23.26
C THR A 20 14.46 -16.66 23.86
N ALA A 21 13.92 -15.44 23.80
CA ALA A 21 14.59 -14.26 24.32
C ALA A 21 14.58 -14.22 25.86
N GLU A 22 15.75 -14.06 26.46
CA GLU A 22 15.97 -13.98 27.90
C GLU A 22 16.57 -12.64 28.34
N GLU A 23 17.49 -12.08 27.55
CA GLU A 23 18.24 -10.86 27.88
C GLU A 23 17.76 -9.65 27.10
N GLY A 24 17.56 -9.77 25.78
CA GLY A 24 17.19 -8.63 24.95
C GLY A 24 16.39 -8.99 23.70
N ILE A 25 15.52 -8.06 23.29
CA ILE A 25 14.85 -8.10 21.99
C ILE A 25 15.10 -6.78 21.27
N ILE A 26 15.60 -6.86 20.04
CA ILE A 26 15.74 -5.71 19.13
C ILE A 26 14.70 -5.84 18.02
N LEU A 27 13.83 -4.84 17.91
CA LEU A 27 12.83 -4.71 16.85
C LEU A 27 13.09 -3.45 16.03
N ILE A 28 13.69 -3.61 14.86
CA ILE A 28 13.93 -2.51 13.92
C ILE A 28 13.04 -2.75 12.71
N SER A 29 12.02 -1.91 12.51
CA SER A 29 11.14 -1.99 11.35
C SER A 29 10.45 -0.64 11.13
N PRO A 30 10.29 -0.14 9.88
CA PRO A 30 9.61 1.12 9.64
C PRO A 30 8.17 1.12 10.18
N TYR A 31 7.51 -0.03 10.11
CA TYR A 31 6.15 -0.22 10.60
C TYR A 31 6.13 -1.31 11.67
N ILE A 32 5.57 -1.00 12.83
CA ILE A 32 5.36 -1.92 13.95
C ILE A 32 3.85 -2.07 14.17
N LYS A 33 3.31 -3.23 13.80
CA LYS A 33 1.89 -3.57 13.93
C LYS A 33 1.73 -5.05 14.28
N LEU A 34 1.95 -5.43 15.52
CA LEU A 34 2.15 -6.84 15.87
C LEU A 34 0.93 -7.71 15.50
N HIS A 35 1.20 -8.88 14.93
CA HIS A 35 0.19 -9.92 14.78
C HIS A 35 -0.12 -10.54 16.15
N ASP A 36 -1.37 -10.95 16.40
CA ASP A 36 -1.83 -11.50 17.69
C ASP A 36 -0.97 -12.67 18.20
N ARG A 37 -0.40 -13.45 17.29
CA ARG A 37 0.57 -14.52 17.60
C ARG A 37 1.81 -13.98 18.32
N TYR A 38 2.44 -12.92 17.80
CA TYR A 38 3.62 -12.32 18.42
C TYR A 38 3.27 -11.62 19.72
N ILE A 39 2.11 -10.97 19.80
CA ILE A 39 1.60 -10.42 21.06
C ILE A 39 1.45 -11.54 22.09
N SER A 40 0.89 -12.70 21.70
CA SER A 40 0.70 -13.84 22.60
C SER A 40 2.03 -14.39 23.11
N THR A 41 3.04 -14.51 22.24
CA THR A 41 4.40 -14.95 22.63
C THR A 41 5.07 -13.93 23.53
N LEU A 42 5.06 -12.65 23.16
CA LEU A 42 5.67 -11.57 23.95
C LEU A 42 4.98 -11.39 25.31
N LYS A 43 3.66 -11.62 25.41
CA LYS A 43 2.92 -11.60 26.70
C LYS A 43 3.49 -12.58 27.72
N THR A 44 4.07 -13.70 27.29
CA THR A 44 4.72 -14.66 28.21
C THR A 44 5.98 -14.08 28.86
N LYS A 45 6.51 -12.97 28.34
CA LYS A 45 7.74 -12.31 28.79
C LYS A 45 7.50 -11.09 29.68
N LEU A 46 6.25 -10.70 29.94
CA LEU A 46 5.92 -9.48 30.72
C LEU A 46 6.51 -9.49 32.14
N ASP A 47 6.61 -10.66 32.76
CA ASP A 47 7.16 -10.81 34.11
C ASP A 47 8.70 -10.85 34.15
N ASN A 48 9.37 -10.93 32.99
CA ASN A 48 10.82 -10.91 32.91
C ASN A 48 11.34 -9.46 32.97
N HIS A 49 11.54 -8.96 34.19
CA HIS A 49 12.04 -7.61 34.44
C HIS A 49 13.50 -7.35 34.03
N LYS A 50 14.26 -8.39 33.65
CA LYS A 50 15.61 -8.26 33.12
C LYS A 50 15.65 -8.10 31.60
N LEU A 51 14.63 -8.60 30.90
CA LEU A 51 14.53 -8.55 29.43
C LEU A 51 14.42 -7.11 28.93
N GLU A 52 15.41 -6.62 28.18
CA GLU A 52 15.37 -5.30 27.57
C GLU A 52 14.77 -5.36 26.16
N ILE A 53 13.69 -4.61 25.91
CA ILE A 53 13.12 -4.49 24.56
C ILE A 53 13.55 -3.15 23.94
N LYS A 54 14.19 -3.17 22.77
CA LYS A 54 14.57 -1.98 21.99
C LYS A 54 13.81 -1.96 20.69
N ILE A 55 12.98 -0.94 20.50
CA ILE A 55 12.17 -0.76 19.30
C ILE A 55 12.64 0.48 18.57
N VAL A 56 12.96 0.35 17.28
CA VAL A 56 13.19 1.48 16.38
C VAL A 56 12.18 1.41 15.25
N PHE A 57 11.31 2.41 15.18
CA PHE A 57 10.36 2.58 14.09
C PHE A 57 10.64 3.85 13.29
N GLY A 58 9.97 4.04 12.16
CA GLY A 58 10.27 5.16 11.26
C GLY A 58 9.17 5.46 10.26
N LYS A 59 9.44 6.39 9.33
CA LYS A 59 8.48 6.95 8.35
C LYS A 59 7.27 7.65 9.01
N ASN A 60 6.58 8.49 8.24
CA ASN A 60 5.41 9.28 8.67
C ASN A 60 5.71 10.30 9.80
N GLU A 61 6.62 11.24 9.54
CA GLU A 61 7.01 12.30 10.50
C GLU A 61 5.82 13.13 11.02
N GLU A 62 4.79 13.31 10.18
CA GLU A 62 3.60 14.08 10.53
C GLU A 62 2.58 13.27 11.35
N ASP A 63 2.64 11.93 11.31
CA ASP A 63 1.69 11.05 11.98
C ASP A 63 2.32 9.68 12.29
N MET A 64 3.03 9.60 13.42
CA MET A 64 3.66 8.38 13.92
C MET A 64 2.66 7.24 14.19
N SER A 65 1.35 7.53 14.34
CA SER A 65 0.32 6.50 14.56
C SER A 65 0.13 5.57 13.36
N ARG A 66 0.53 6.03 12.16
CA ARG A 66 0.55 5.22 10.94
C ARG A 66 1.65 4.17 10.96
N SER A 67 2.74 4.46 11.67
CA SER A 67 3.94 3.63 11.79
C SER A 67 3.90 2.69 13.00
N MET A 68 3.27 3.10 14.10
CA MET A 68 2.98 2.27 15.28
C MET A 68 1.56 2.55 15.77
N LYS A 69 0.71 1.52 15.90
CA LYS A 69 -0.66 1.74 16.39
C LYS A 69 -0.67 2.03 17.89
N GLN A 70 -1.72 2.72 18.33
CA GLN A 70 -1.99 2.95 19.76
C GLN A 70 -1.95 1.67 20.59
N ASP A 71 -2.61 0.61 20.10
CA ASP A 71 -2.73 -0.65 20.85
C ASP A 71 -1.38 -1.35 21.01
N ASP A 72 -0.55 -1.31 19.96
CA ASP A 72 0.81 -1.84 20.00
C ASP A 72 1.68 -1.04 20.98
N PHE A 73 1.61 0.31 20.93
CA PHE A 73 2.30 1.16 21.88
C PHE A 73 1.86 0.88 23.32
N ASN A 74 0.55 0.81 23.57
CA ASN A 74 -0.02 0.50 24.88
C ASN A 74 0.46 -0.86 25.39
N PHE A 75 0.48 -1.88 24.53
CA PHE A 75 1.00 -3.20 24.85
C PHE A 75 2.50 -3.14 25.22
N PHE A 76 3.32 -2.48 24.42
CA PHE A 76 4.75 -2.35 24.68
C PHE A 76 5.05 -1.60 25.99
N LYS A 77 4.23 -0.63 26.40
CA LYS A 77 4.36 0.07 27.69
C LYS A 77 4.19 -0.84 28.90
N GLU A 78 3.57 -1.99 28.75
CA GLU A 78 3.40 -2.96 29.85
C GLU A 78 4.75 -3.54 30.28
N PHE A 79 5.73 -3.65 29.37
CA PHE A 79 7.04 -4.22 29.68
C PHE A 79 7.81 -3.38 30.72
N PRO A 80 8.52 -4.04 31.65
CA PRO A 80 9.26 -3.38 32.73
C PRO A 80 10.56 -2.72 32.28
N ASN A 81 11.15 -3.15 31.16
CA ASN A 81 12.40 -2.64 30.62
C ASN A 81 12.30 -2.47 29.10
N ILE A 82 12.06 -1.25 28.63
CA ILE A 82 11.78 -0.99 27.21
C ILE A 82 12.23 0.40 26.76
N GLN A 83 12.77 0.46 25.53
CA GLN A 83 13.09 1.66 24.79
C GLN A 83 12.33 1.68 23.46
N ILE A 84 11.66 2.80 23.15
CA ILE A 84 11.05 3.04 21.85
C ILE A 84 11.67 4.30 21.25
N ARG A 85 12.19 4.15 20.04
CA ARG A 85 12.97 5.16 19.34
C ARG A 85 12.47 5.35 17.91
N TYR A 86 12.77 6.51 17.34
CA TYR A 86 12.34 6.90 15.99
C TYR A 86 13.52 7.30 15.10
N GLU A 87 13.57 6.74 13.89
CA GLU A 87 14.49 7.15 12.83
C GLU A 87 13.71 7.37 11.53
N LYS A 88 13.64 8.62 11.11
CA LYS A 88 12.86 9.04 9.93
C LYS A 88 13.28 8.35 8.63
N ARG A 89 14.56 7.97 8.47
CA ARG A 89 15.09 7.30 7.26
C ARG A 89 15.05 5.77 7.36
N LEU A 90 14.38 5.21 8.37
CA LEU A 90 14.38 3.77 8.59
C LEU A 90 13.64 3.03 7.47
N HIS A 91 14.33 2.06 6.85
CA HIS A 91 13.77 1.11 5.89
C HIS A 91 14.11 -0.35 6.20
N ALA A 92 15.12 -0.56 7.05
CA ALA A 92 15.62 -1.88 7.43
C ALA A 92 14.61 -2.61 8.31
N LYS A 93 14.58 -3.95 8.19
CA LYS A 93 13.76 -4.83 9.02
C LYS A 93 14.67 -5.89 9.61
N TYR A 94 14.97 -5.72 10.88
CA TYR A 94 15.95 -6.49 11.61
C TYR A 94 15.39 -6.83 12.98
N TYR A 95 15.30 -8.12 13.27
CA TYR A 95 14.77 -8.65 14.51
C TYR A 95 15.84 -9.51 15.14
N ALA A 96 16.18 -9.27 16.41
CA ALA A 96 17.27 -10.00 17.07
C ALA A 96 17.00 -10.23 18.55
N ASN A 97 17.57 -11.30 19.08
CA ASN A 97 17.77 -11.54 20.51
C ASN A 97 19.24 -11.94 20.75
N GLU A 98 19.58 -12.33 21.98
CA GLU A 98 20.95 -12.76 22.33
C GLU A 98 21.45 -14.01 21.57
N SER A 99 20.54 -14.81 20.99
CA SER A 99 20.85 -16.10 20.36
C SER A 99 20.81 -16.06 18.83
N ALA A 100 19.99 -15.20 18.23
CA ALA A 100 19.73 -15.17 16.80
C ALA A 100 19.32 -13.78 16.30
N ALA A 101 19.56 -13.54 15.01
CA ALA A 101 19.14 -12.34 14.30
C ALA A 101 18.54 -12.70 12.94
N ILE A 102 17.51 -11.97 12.53
CA ILE A 102 16.80 -12.13 11.26
C ILE A 102 16.80 -10.79 10.54
N LEU A 103 17.40 -10.76 9.35
CA LEU A 103 17.28 -9.66 8.39
C LEU A 103 16.27 -10.07 7.31
N THR A 104 15.23 -9.27 7.09
CA THR A 104 14.11 -9.69 6.23
C THR A 104 13.48 -8.55 5.43
N SER A 105 12.70 -8.89 4.41
CA SER A 105 11.78 -7.96 3.74
C SER A 105 10.50 -7.72 4.53
N MET A 106 10.20 -8.59 5.51
CA MET A 106 8.92 -8.66 6.22
C MET A 106 8.79 -7.62 7.34
N ASN A 107 7.74 -6.80 7.30
CA ASN A 107 7.36 -5.96 8.44
C ASN A 107 6.60 -6.81 9.48
N LEU A 108 6.66 -6.44 10.75
CA LEU A 108 5.76 -6.98 11.78
C LEU A 108 4.35 -6.40 11.59
N TYR A 109 3.63 -6.78 10.51
CA TYR A 109 2.23 -6.41 10.26
C TYR A 109 1.40 -7.62 9.82
N SER A 110 0.18 -7.71 10.33
CA SER A 110 -0.79 -8.79 10.09
C SER A 110 -1.00 -9.08 8.60
N TYR A 111 -1.08 -8.05 7.75
CA TYR A 111 -1.30 -8.25 6.31
C TYR A 111 -0.09 -8.85 5.57
N SER A 112 1.13 -8.55 6.02
CA SER A 112 2.38 -9.02 5.38
C SER A 112 2.56 -10.54 5.54
N GLN A 113 1.97 -11.13 6.59
CA GLN A 113 2.09 -12.55 6.91
C GLN A 113 1.33 -13.45 5.93
N ASP A 114 0.17 -12.98 5.47
CA ASP A 114 -0.77 -13.81 4.73
C ASP A 114 -0.87 -13.44 3.24
N ASN A 115 -0.38 -12.25 2.84
CA ASN A 115 -0.61 -11.70 1.50
C ASN A 115 0.65 -11.34 0.71
N ASN A 116 1.85 -11.36 1.32
CA ASN A 116 3.09 -10.97 0.66
C ASN A 116 4.06 -12.16 0.54
N ILE A 117 4.82 -12.20 -0.56
CA ILE A 117 5.97 -13.10 -0.70
C ILE A 117 7.16 -12.45 0.02
N GLU A 118 7.48 -12.94 1.21
CA GLU A 118 8.53 -12.41 2.06
C GLU A 118 9.68 -13.40 2.21
N ALA A 119 10.90 -12.88 2.32
CA ALA A 119 12.10 -13.68 2.54
C ALA A 119 12.97 -13.06 3.64
N GLY A 120 13.77 -13.89 4.30
CA GLY A 120 14.71 -13.45 5.30
C GLY A 120 15.93 -14.33 5.39
N VAL A 121 16.97 -13.81 6.02
CA VAL A 121 18.17 -14.56 6.38
C VAL A 121 18.29 -14.53 7.89
N MET A 122 18.29 -15.70 8.50
CA MET A 122 18.57 -15.87 9.92
C MET A 122 20.04 -16.23 10.13
N THR A 123 20.66 -15.59 11.11
CA THR A 123 22.00 -15.91 11.60
C THR A 123 21.92 -16.22 13.08
N LYS A 124 22.61 -17.27 13.53
CA LYS A 124 22.85 -17.48 14.96
C LYS A 124 23.94 -16.53 15.44
N VAL A 125 23.78 -15.96 16.63
CA VAL A 125 24.80 -15.13 17.27
C VAL A 125 25.86 -16.09 17.83
N THR A 126 26.89 -16.35 17.04
CA THR A 126 27.97 -17.31 17.37
C THR A 126 29.34 -16.65 17.46
N GLY A 127 29.41 -15.32 17.28
CA GLY A 127 30.67 -14.58 17.28
C GLY A 127 31.42 -14.64 15.95
N ASP A 128 30.73 -14.93 14.85
CA ASP A 128 31.29 -14.87 13.50
C ASP A 128 31.52 -13.39 13.11
N SER A 129 32.17 -13.13 11.97
CA SER A 129 32.43 -11.76 11.53
C SER A 129 31.18 -11.04 11.04
N LEU A 130 30.18 -11.77 10.52
CA LEU A 130 29.03 -11.19 9.82
C LEU A 130 27.86 -10.84 10.76
N ASP A 131 27.53 -11.71 11.71
CA ASP A 131 26.56 -11.46 12.78
C ASP A 131 27.01 -10.28 13.65
N ASN A 132 28.29 -10.24 14.03
CA ASN A 132 28.89 -9.10 14.74
C ASN A 132 28.81 -7.79 13.95
N GLN A 133 29.04 -7.82 12.63
CA GLN A 133 28.91 -6.62 11.79
C GLN A 133 27.47 -6.10 11.75
N ALA A 134 26.49 -6.99 11.56
CA ALA A 134 25.08 -6.62 11.56
C ALA A 134 24.64 -6.06 12.92
N TRP A 135 24.99 -6.76 14.00
CA TRP A 135 24.71 -6.33 15.38
C TRP A 135 25.30 -4.95 15.68
N ASN A 136 26.59 -4.74 15.39
CA ASN A 136 27.27 -3.46 15.59
C ASN A 136 26.72 -2.34 14.69
N TYR A 137 26.27 -2.65 13.48
CA TYR A 137 25.60 -1.68 12.63
C TYR A 137 24.27 -1.24 13.23
N PHE A 138 23.41 -2.18 13.61
CA PHE A 138 22.07 -1.87 14.11
C PHE A 138 22.08 -1.25 15.51
N ASN A 139 23.05 -1.57 16.38
CA ASN A 139 23.23 -0.82 17.61
C ASN A 139 23.59 0.65 17.35
N ARG A 140 24.43 0.96 16.36
CA ARG A 140 24.69 2.36 15.97
C ARG A 140 23.42 3.06 15.44
N VAL A 141 22.54 2.33 14.75
CA VAL A 141 21.24 2.88 14.32
C VAL A 141 20.36 3.20 15.52
N ILE A 142 20.29 2.30 16.51
CA ILE A 142 19.58 2.53 17.78
C ILE A 142 20.14 3.77 18.48
N ASP A 143 21.47 3.87 18.65
CA ASP A 143 22.12 4.98 19.35
C ASP A 143 21.88 6.34 18.67
N GLN A 144 21.80 6.36 17.33
CA GLN A 144 21.56 7.57 16.55
C GLN A 144 20.06 7.94 16.44
N SER A 145 19.16 7.01 16.75
CA SER A 145 17.72 7.23 16.68
C SER A 145 17.19 8.03 17.87
N GLU A 146 16.15 8.84 17.62
CA GLU A 146 15.55 9.70 18.65
C GLU A 146 14.83 8.84 19.70
N LEU A 147 15.21 8.99 20.98
CA LEU A 147 14.50 8.33 22.08
C LEU A 147 13.17 9.03 22.34
N LEU A 148 12.07 8.27 22.24
CA LEU A 148 10.71 8.76 22.43
C LEU A 148 10.02 8.18 23.68
N PHE A 149 10.35 6.94 24.06
CA PHE A 149 9.87 6.33 25.29
C PHE A 149 10.98 5.49 25.93
N HIS A 150 11.18 5.60 27.24
CA HIS A 150 12.13 4.80 28.00
C HIS A 150 11.57 4.45 29.37
N LYS A 151 11.57 3.17 29.70
CA LYS A 151 11.14 2.65 30.99
C LYS A 151 12.18 1.66 31.50
N THR A 152 12.69 1.91 32.71
CA THR A 152 13.79 1.13 33.31
C THR A 152 13.33 0.42 34.58
N PRO A 153 13.78 -0.82 34.83
CA PRO A 153 13.47 -1.56 36.04
C PRO A 153 14.28 -1.02 37.23
N GLN A 154 13.65 -0.96 38.39
CA GLN A 154 14.25 -0.56 39.65
C GLN A 154 14.41 -1.77 40.57
N TYR A 155 15.55 -1.81 41.25
CA TYR A 155 15.92 -2.90 42.14
C TYR A 155 16.28 -2.38 43.52
N GLU A 156 15.79 -3.06 44.55
CA GLU A 156 16.22 -2.86 45.93
C GLU A 156 17.31 -3.89 46.26
N SER A 157 18.45 -3.41 46.74
CA SER A 157 19.53 -4.29 47.20
C SER A 157 19.17 -4.93 48.53
N LYS A 158 19.17 -6.27 48.57
CA LYS A 158 19.10 -7.05 49.81
C LYS A 158 20.42 -7.76 50.03
N MET A 159 20.81 -7.85 51.31
CA MET A 159 21.99 -8.63 51.74
C MET A 159 23.32 -8.11 51.16
N LEU A 160 23.65 -6.84 51.40
CA LEU A 160 24.96 -6.24 51.02
C LEU A 160 25.30 -6.37 49.51
N GLY A 161 24.30 -6.28 48.62
CA GLY A 161 24.53 -6.29 47.16
C GLY A 161 24.44 -7.66 46.47
N LEU A 162 24.17 -8.76 47.19
CA LEU A 162 24.17 -10.11 46.61
C LEU A 162 22.83 -10.54 45.98
N ARG A 163 21.70 -9.91 46.35
CA ARG A 163 20.39 -10.18 45.74
C ARG A 163 19.62 -8.89 45.51
N GLU A 164 19.27 -8.66 44.25
CA GLU A 164 18.43 -7.55 43.82
C GLU A 164 16.97 -8.00 43.75
N LYS A 165 16.07 -7.27 44.40
CA LYS A 165 14.62 -7.49 44.31
C LYS A 165 14.01 -6.44 43.39
N TYR A 166 13.30 -6.85 42.34
CA TYR A 166 12.53 -5.93 41.50
C TYR A 166 11.41 -5.27 42.31
N ILE A 167 11.37 -3.94 42.31
CA ILE A 167 10.40 -3.14 43.08
C ILE A 167 9.43 -2.35 42.18
N GLY A 168 9.63 -2.38 40.87
CA GLY A 168 8.83 -1.65 39.88
C GLY A 168 9.72 -1.06 38.79
N SER A 169 9.13 -0.28 37.88
CA SER A 169 9.87 0.40 36.82
C SER A 169 9.53 1.89 36.79
N ILE A 170 10.51 2.71 36.40
CA ILE A 170 10.36 4.16 36.26
C ILE A 170 10.33 4.49 34.76
N ILE A 171 9.42 5.37 34.37
CA ILE A 171 9.39 5.95 33.03
C ILE A 171 10.32 7.17 33.05
N GLU A 172 11.45 7.08 32.34
CA GLU A 172 12.44 8.15 32.26
C GLU A 172 12.13 9.14 31.12
N VAL A 173 11.55 8.65 30.04
CA VAL A 173 11.15 9.44 28.86
C VAL A 173 9.79 8.97 28.39
N ASP A 174 8.87 9.91 28.15
CA ASP A 174 7.57 9.62 27.53
C ASP A 174 7.10 10.79 26.68
N LYS A 175 7.56 10.83 25.43
CA LYS A 175 7.09 11.77 24.41
C LYS A 175 5.90 11.22 23.61
N LEU A 176 5.62 9.92 23.75
CA LEU A 176 4.63 9.23 22.92
C LEU A 176 3.23 9.30 23.52
N THR A 177 3.07 9.33 24.84
CA THR A 177 1.73 9.31 25.47
C THR A 177 0.86 10.52 25.11
N GLU A 178 1.43 11.73 25.05
CA GLU A 178 0.68 12.92 24.59
C GLU A 178 0.33 12.84 23.10
N PHE A 179 1.28 12.39 22.29
CA PHE A 179 1.08 12.19 20.85
C PHE A 179 -0.09 11.23 20.55
N PHE A 180 -0.19 10.16 21.33
CA PHE A 180 -1.13 9.06 21.14
C PHE A 180 -2.48 9.26 21.87
N SER A 181 -2.57 10.18 22.84
CA SER A 181 -3.80 10.46 23.60
C SER A 181 -4.75 11.47 22.93
N GLY A 182 -4.43 11.95 21.72
CA GLY A 182 -5.33 12.79 20.92
C GLY A 182 -5.52 14.22 21.41
N LYS A 183 -4.68 14.70 22.34
CA LYS A 183 -4.61 16.11 22.74
C LYS A 183 -3.37 16.77 22.13
N SER A 184 -3.39 17.07 20.83
CA SER A 184 -2.52 18.10 20.28
C SER A 184 -3.35 19.34 19.95
N GLU A 185 -3.29 20.30 20.87
CA GLU A 185 -3.79 21.64 20.67
C GLU A 185 -2.93 22.39 19.64
N LEU A 186 -3.65 23.03 18.72
CA LEU A 186 -3.26 24.30 18.15
C LEU A 186 -2.93 25.31 19.27
N THR A 187 -1.78 25.99 19.12
CA THR A 187 -1.47 27.39 19.48
C THR A 187 -0.35 27.66 20.49
N ASN A 188 0.39 28.72 20.15
CA ASN A 188 1.49 29.35 20.87
C ASN A 188 1.04 30.09 22.14
N ARG A 189 1.92 30.06 23.15
CA ARG A 189 2.27 31.14 24.12
C ARG A 189 1.15 31.75 24.98
N LYS A 190 1.24 31.45 26.28
CA LYS A 190 1.47 32.33 27.46
C LYS A 190 0.53 32.08 28.65
N ASP A 191 1.20 32.15 29.81
CA ASP A 191 0.76 32.49 31.16
C ASP A 191 0.11 31.40 32.06
N LYS A 192 0.93 31.02 33.04
CA LYS A 192 0.65 30.85 34.49
C LYS A 192 -0.83 30.84 34.90
N ASP A 193 -1.24 29.78 35.60
CA ASP A 193 -1.42 29.83 37.05
C ASP A 193 -1.74 28.47 37.67
N GLU A 194 -1.42 28.39 38.96
CA GLU A 194 -1.38 27.24 39.83
C GLU A 194 -2.75 26.63 40.22
N ASN A 195 -2.67 25.38 40.69
CA ASN A 195 -3.49 24.75 41.73
C ASN A 195 -5.01 24.60 41.52
N LYS A 196 -5.47 23.33 41.39
CA LYS A 196 -6.41 22.75 42.36
C LYS A 196 -6.55 21.22 42.25
N LYS A 197 -6.76 20.65 43.43
CA LYS A 197 -6.83 19.23 43.83
C LYS A 197 -8.25 18.65 43.69
N VAL A 198 -8.29 17.36 43.33
CA VAL A 198 -9.16 16.27 43.86
C VAL A 198 -10.66 16.25 43.47
N GLU A 199 -11.12 15.17 42.81
CA GLU A 199 -11.98 14.08 43.36
C GLU A 199 -12.28 13.01 42.28
N VAL A 200 -12.09 11.74 42.64
CA VAL A 200 -12.42 10.57 41.80
C VAL A 200 -13.64 9.88 42.40
N SER A 201 -14.78 9.93 41.71
CA SER A 201 -15.97 9.15 42.06
C SER A 201 -15.97 7.80 41.34
N LYS A 202 -16.07 6.73 42.13
CA LYS A 202 -16.21 5.32 41.71
C LYS A 202 -17.51 5.10 40.93
N ALA A 203 -17.42 4.38 39.80
CA ALA A 203 -18.57 3.69 39.19
C ALA A 203 -18.17 2.26 38.79
N THR A 204 -18.90 1.29 39.34
CA THR A 204 -18.71 -0.15 39.27
C THR A 204 -19.23 -0.72 37.95
N LEU A 205 -18.41 -1.44 37.18
CA LEU A 205 -18.83 -2.20 36.00
C LEU A 205 -18.96 -3.70 36.33
N THR A 206 -20.19 -4.19 36.38
CA THR A 206 -20.54 -5.62 36.44
C THR A 206 -20.29 -6.28 35.08
N LYS A 207 -19.35 -7.24 35.00
CA LYS A 207 -19.11 -8.06 33.79
C LYS A 207 -20.01 -9.30 33.80
N ASN A 208 -20.88 -9.41 32.78
CA ASN A 208 -21.58 -10.65 32.43
C ASN A 208 -20.58 -11.70 31.91
N PHE A 209 -20.40 -12.82 32.62
CA PHE A 209 -19.61 -13.94 32.14
C PHE A 209 -20.45 -14.85 31.23
N LYS A 210 -19.95 -15.15 30.02
CA LYS A 210 -20.50 -16.20 29.15
C LYS A 210 -20.09 -17.57 29.71
N PHE A 211 -21.04 -18.49 29.87
CA PHE A 211 -20.78 -19.87 30.26
C PHE A 211 -20.61 -20.77 29.02
N GLY A 212 -19.80 -21.83 29.17
CA GLY A 212 -19.63 -22.94 28.22
C GLY A 212 -19.91 -24.28 28.90
N TYR A 213 -19.53 -25.39 28.27
CA TYR A 213 -19.75 -26.74 28.80
C TYR A 213 -18.46 -27.55 28.77
N CYS A 214 -18.25 -28.38 29.79
CA CYS A 214 -17.16 -29.34 29.86
C CYS A 214 -17.29 -30.34 28.70
N ILE A 215 -16.26 -30.46 27.87
CA ILE A 215 -16.28 -31.31 26.67
C ILE A 215 -16.41 -32.81 26.99
N ARG A 216 -16.06 -33.22 28.22
CA ARG A 216 -16.11 -34.63 28.65
C ARG A 216 -17.39 -35.02 29.38
N THR A 217 -17.93 -34.12 30.21
CA THR A 217 -19.08 -34.42 31.08
C THR A 217 -20.34 -33.65 30.70
N GLY A 218 -20.24 -32.65 29.83
CA GLY A 218 -21.35 -31.75 29.48
C GLY A 218 -21.75 -30.78 30.60
N LYS A 219 -21.03 -30.76 31.74
CA LYS A 219 -21.32 -29.86 32.88
C LYS A 219 -21.02 -28.41 32.52
N GLN A 220 -21.90 -27.47 32.88
CA GLN A 220 -21.71 -26.05 32.61
C GLN A 220 -20.51 -25.49 33.40
N ILE A 221 -19.59 -24.82 32.71
CA ILE A 221 -18.36 -24.22 33.25
C ILE A 221 -18.18 -22.80 32.67
N PRO A 222 -17.41 -21.89 33.27
CA PRO A 222 -17.09 -20.60 32.64
C PRO A 222 -16.47 -20.81 31.25
N PHE A 223 -16.91 -20.05 30.24
CA PHE A 223 -16.41 -20.22 28.87
C PHE A 223 -14.93 -19.86 28.81
N ASN A 224 -14.08 -20.88 28.76
CA ASN A 224 -12.64 -20.72 28.63
C ASN A 224 -12.12 -21.80 27.66
N PRO A 225 -11.78 -21.43 26.42
CA PRO A 225 -11.26 -22.37 25.42
C PRO A 225 -9.98 -23.10 25.86
N LYS A 226 -9.22 -22.55 26.82
CA LYS A 226 -8.01 -23.16 27.39
C LYS A 226 -8.29 -24.11 28.55
N ARG A 227 -9.51 -24.12 29.10
CA ARG A 227 -9.94 -25.03 30.17
C ARG A 227 -11.28 -25.67 29.81
N PRO A 228 -11.32 -26.51 28.76
CA PRO A 228 -12.57 -27.08 28.28
C PRO A 228 -13.09 -28.23 29.16
N LEU A 229 -12.37 -28.62 30.22
CA LEU A 229 -12.75 -29.67 31.17
C LEU A 229 -13.19 -29.07 32.50
N CYS A 230 -14.20 -29.69 33.13
CA CYS A 230 -14.49 -29.45 34.54
C CYS A 230 -13.38 -30.07 35.42
N ASP A 231 -13.24 -29.60 36.66
CA ASP A 231 -12.16 -30.02 37.56
C ASP A 231 -12.08 -31.54 37.77
N GLU A 232 -13.23 -32.21 37.86
CA GLU A 232 -13.31 -33.68 37.95
C GLU A 232 -12.75 -34.36 36.68
N ALA A 233 -13.05 -33.81 35.51
CA ALA A 233 -12.57 -34.33 34.24
C ALA A 233 -11.09 -34.08 34.03
N TYR A 234 -10.61 -32.91 34.44
CA TYR A 234 -9.20 -32.53 34.39
C TYR A 234 -8.35 -33.39 35.32
N LYS A 235 -8.78 -33.62 36.57
CA LYS A 235 -8.07 -34.49 37.52
C LYS A 235 -7.89 -35.91 36.99
N SER A 236 -8.93 -36.44 36.34
CA SER A 236 -8.87 -37.76 35.73
C SER A 236 -7.94 -37.80 34.52
N TRP A 237 -7.90 -36.76 33.68
CA TRP A 237 -6.89 -36.67 32.59
C TRP A 237 -5.46 -36.59 33.15
N ALA A 238 -5.24 -35.71 34.14
CA ALA A 238 -3.94 -35.49 34.76
C ALA A 238 -3.41 -36.72 35.54
N GLN A 239 -4.26 -37.68 35.87
CA GLN A 239 -3.86 -38.92 36.55
C GLN A 239 -3.25 -39.94 35.59
N PHE A 240 -3.59 -39.89 34.29
CA PHE A 240 -3.07 -40.79 33.28
C PHE A 240 -1.95 -40.17 32.42
N SER A 241 -1.80 -38.82 32.44
CA SER A 241 -0.73 -38.03 31.81
C SER A 241 -0.29 -38.53 30.43
N ASP A 242 -1.24 -39.04 29.66
CA ASP A 242 -1.00 -39.64 28.36
C ASP A 242 -1.31 -38.59 27.30
N GLU A 243 -0.26 -37.88 26.86
CA GLU A 243 -0.32 -36.92 25.75
C GLU A 243 -0.68 -37.60 24.42
N THR A 244 -0.57 -38.93 24.35
CA THR A 244 -0.93 -39.73 23.18
C THR A 244 -2.35 -40.30 23.25
N TYR A 245 -3.08 -40.10 24.35
CA TYR A 245 -4.46 -40.54 24.48
C TYR A 245 -5.34 -39.76 23.49
N PRO A 246 -5.87 -40.41 22.44
CA PRO A 246 -6.57 -39.70 21.38
C PRO A 246 -7.95 -39.28 21.90
N GLU A 247 -8.11 -38.00 22.23
CA GLU A 247 -9.44 -37.43 22.35
C GLU A 247 -10.13 -37.55 20.99
N LYS A 248 -11.28 -38.23 20.94
CA LYS A 248 -12.02 -38.44 19.69
C LYS A 248 -12.61 -37.13 19.17
N GLN A 249 -11.81 -36.27 18.55
CA GLN A 249 -12.25 -35.29 17.55
C GLN A 249 -11.17 -35.13 16.46
N HIS A 250 -11.55 -35.50 15.23
CA HIS A 250 -10.72 -35.48 14.02
C HIS A 250 -10.22 -34.08 13.67
N PHE A 251 -8.93 -33.95 13.31
CA PHE A 251 -8.44 -33.34 12.06
C PHE A 251 -6.89 -33.42 12.05
N GLN A 252 -6.32 -34.30 11.21
CA GLN A 252 -4.91 -34.27 10.82
C GLN A 252 -4.81 -34.73 9.37
N SER A 253 -4.39 -33.83 8.47
CA SER A 253 -3.91 -34.17 7.13
C SER A 253 -2.39 -34.27 7.18
N LEU A 254 -1.83 -35.40 6.77
CA LEU A 254 -0.39 -35.62 6.67
C LEU A 254 0.12 -35.37 5.24
N PHE A 255 1.30 -34.76 5.18
CA PHE A 255 2.15 -34.55 4.01
C PHE A 255 2.69 -35.86 3.42
N TYR A 256 2.88 -35.91 2.09
CA TYR A 256 4.01 -36.60 1.44
C TYR A 256 4.33 -35.97 0.06
N GLU A 257 5.62 -35.72 -0.21
CA GLU A 257 6.20 -35.33 -1.50
C GLU A 257 6.70 -36.56 -2.30
N ARG A 258 6.55 -36.58 -3.64
CA ARG A 258 7.65 -36.68 -4.65
C ARG A 258 7.17 -36.87 -6.11
N ILE A 259 7.76 -36.03 -6.98
CA ILE A 259 8.27 -36.23 -8.37
C ILE A 259 7.46 -37.04 -9.40
N GLY A 260 7.25 -36.44 -10.59
CA GLY A 260 7.33 -37.18 -11.85
C GLY A 260 6.44 -36.67 -12.99
N THR A 261 7.02 -35.91 -13.92
CA THR A 261 6.48 -35.72 -15.28
C THR A 261 6.42 -37.04 -16.05
N MET A 262 5.27 -37.40 -16.62
CA MET A 262 5.21 -38.21 -17.84
C MET A 262 3.89 -37.98 -18.60
N GLN A 263 4.03 -37.58 -19.87
CA GLN A 263 2.96 -37.58 -20.88
C GLN A 263 2.46 -38.99 -21.17
N LYS A 264 1.13 -39.10 -21.36
CA LYS A 264 0.35 -39.89 -22.36
C LYS A 264 -1.04 -40.15 -21.75
N SER A 265 -2.17 -40.08 -22.43
CA SER A 265 -2.54 -39.74 -23.81
C SER A 265 -4.07 -39.85 -23.89
N ASN A 266 -4.68 -38.94 -24.66
CA ASN A 266 -6.02 -39.03 -25.27
C ASN A 266 -7.26 -39.02 -24.36
N MET A 267 -7.70 -37.82 -23.97
CA MET A 267 -9.08 -37.33 -24.13
C MET A 267 -9.08 -35.82 -23.89
N ASP A 268 -9.32 -35.02 -24.94
CA ASP A 268 -9.46 -33.57 -24.86
C ASP A 268 -10.75 -33.23 -24.09
N PHE A 269 -10.61 -32.89 -22.82
CA PHE A 269 -11.60 -32.11 -22.08
C PHE A 269 -10.90 -30.85 -21.56
N ASN A 270 -11.16 -29.70 -22.20
CA ASN A 270 -10.71 -28.37 -21.80
C ASN A 270 -11.48 -27.83 -20.56
N GLN A 271 -11.81 -28.69 -19.59
CA GLN A 271 -12.54 -28.34 -18.37
C GLN A 271 -11.66 -28.59 -17.14
N LYS A 272 -11.56 -27.58 -16.25
CA LYS A 272 -10.93 -27.72 -14.93
C LYS A 272 -11.81 -28.63 -14.05
N ALA A 273 -11.66 -29.95 -14.21
CA ALA A 273 -12.28 -30.95 -13.34
C ALA A 273 -11.34 -31.25 -12.17
N VAL A 274 -11.90 -31.27 -10.95
CA VAL A 274 -11.15 -31.62 -9.73
C VAL A 274 -11.78 -32.85 -9.10
N TRP A 275 -10.91 -33.78 -8.72
CA TRP A 275 -11.19 -34.98 -7.96
C TRP A 275 -10.77 -34.73 -6.49
N THR A 276 -11.41 -35.38 -5.52
CA THR A 276 -11.17 -35.14 -4.09
C THR A 276 -11.28 -36.44 -3.27
N SER A 277 -10.15 -36.83 -2.65
CA SER A 277 -9.97 -38.02 -1.80
C SER A 277 -10.49 -37.89 -0.36
N ASP A 278 -10.60 -36.66 0.17
CA ASP A 278 -10.88 -36.39 1.59
C ASP A 278 -12.30 -36.75 2.09
N PHE A 279 -13.14 -37.33 1.24
CA PHE A 279 -14.57 -37.52 1.52
C PHE A 279 -14.97 -38.93 1.97
N CYS A 280 -14.01 -39.86 2.14
CA CYS A 280 -14.26 -41.26 2.50
C CYS A 280 -14.43 -41.56 4.02
N ALA A 281 -14.89 -40.60 4.82
CA ALA A 281 -15.02 -40.78 6.28
C ALA A 281 -16.36 -41.42 6.71
N LYS A 282 -16.32 -42.46 7.54
CA LYS A 282 -17.45 -43.29 8.03
C LYS A 282 -18.56 -42.56 8.84
N LYS A 283 -18.59 -41.23 8.97
CA LYS A 283 -19.63 -40.50 9.76
C LYS A 283 -20.20 -39.25 9.05
N PRO A 284 -21.53 -39.15 8.86
CA PRO A 284 -22.20 -38.08 8.09
C PRO A 284 -21.98 -36.63 8.56
N ARG A 285 -21.63 -36.40 9.83
CA ARG A 285 -21.46 -35.05 10.39
C ARG A 285 -20.20 -34.31 9.89
N LEU A 286 -19.13 -35.04 9.56
CA LEU A 286 -17.84 -34.48 9.14
C LEU A 286 -17.76 -34.21 7.62
N LEU A 287 -18.56 -34.89 6.81
CA LEU A 287 -18.68 -34.64 5.37
C LEU A 287 -19.34 -33.31 5.00
N ARG A 288 -19.89 -32.58 5.98
CA ARG A 288 -20.61 -31.32 5.74
C ARG A 288 -19.69 -30.15 5.40
N TYR A 289 -18.43 -30.11 5.85
CA TYR A 289 -17.61 -28.90 5.81
C TYR A 289 -16.75 -28.73 4.53
N PRO A 290 -16.00 -29.73 4.04
CA PRO A 290 -15.08 -29.52 2.91
C PRO A 290 -15.80 -29.38 1.55
N LYS A 291 -17.05 -29.88 1.44
CA LYS A 291 -17.88 -29.73 0.22
C LYS A 291 -18.37 -28.30 -0.01
N ARG A 292 -18.55 -27.52 1.07
CA ARG A 292 -19.11 -26.16 1.02
C ARG A 292 -18.07 -25.15 0.54
N GLU A 293 -16.85 -25.29 1.06
CA GLU A 293 -15.73 -24.42 0.71
C GLU A 293 -15.39 -24.56 -0.76
N ALA A 294 -15.42 -25.77 -1.32
CA ALA A 294 -15.20 -26.00 -2.75
C ALA A 294 -16.27 -25.31 -3.62
N LEU A 295 -17.56 -25.48 -3.34
CA LEU A 295 -18.61 -24.87 -4.17
C LEU A 295 -18.56 -23.33 -4.13
N VAL A 296 -18.35 -22.74 -2.95
CA VAL A 296 -18.18 -21.29 -2.78
C VAL A 296 -16.90 -20.79 -3.45
N SER A 297 -15.80 -21.54 -3.33
CA SER A 297 -14.49 -21.14 -3.86
C SER A 297 -14.44 -21.16 -5.39
N PHE A 298 -15.14 -22.10 -6.02
CA PHE A 298 -15.31 -22.16 -7.48
C PHE A 298 -16.17 -21.00 -7.99
N ALA A 299 -17.30 -20.71 -7.34
CA ALA A 299 -18.16 -19.58 -7.71
C ALA A 299 -17.43 -18.22 -7.57
N ASN A 300 -16.51 -18.10 -6.61
CA ASN A 300 -15.69 -16.90 -6.44
C ASN A 300 -14.48 -16.82 -7.40
N ALA A 301 -14.11 -17.92 -8.05
CA ALA A 301 -13.02 -18.01 -9.02
C ALA A 301 -13.55 -17.94 -10.46
N ASP A 302 -13.20 -18.92 -11.30
CA ASP A 302 -13.61 -19.01 -12.70
C ASP A 302 -14.83 -19.91 -12.92
N GLY A 303 -15.41 -20.46 -11.85
CA GLY A 303 -16.32 -21.61 -11.95
C GLY A 303 -15.55 -22.92 -12.17
N GLY A 304 -16.27 -23.97 -12.56
CA GLY A 304 -15.71 -25.29 -12.88
C GLY A 304 -16.58 -26.46 -12.44
N GLU A 305 -16.00 -27.66 -12.53
CA GLU A 305 -16.69 -28.92 -12.28
C GLU A 305 -16.08 -29.67 -11.09
N ILE A 306 -16.94 -30.28 -10.28
CA ILE A 306 -16.55 -30.98 -9.04
C ILE A 306 -17.14 -32.38 -9.06
N LEU A 307 -16.28 -33.37 -8.85
CA LEU A 307 -16.64 -34.78 -8.74
C LEU A 307 -16.33 -35.30 -7.33
N ILE A 308 -17.36 -35.78 -6.64
CA ILE A 308 -17.24 -36.33 -5.28
C ILE A 308 -17.38 -37.85 -5.35
N GLY A 309 -16.40 -38.56 -4.77
CA GLY A 309 -16.28 -40.02 -4.90
C GLY A 309 -15.25 -40.44 -5.95
N VAL A 310 -14.36 -39.52 -6.33
CA VAL A 310 -13.21 -39.79 -7.19
C VAL A 310 -12.01 -39.10 -6.56
N GLU A 311 -10.89 -39.80 -6.48
CA GLU A 311 -9.63 -39.37 -5.87
C GLU A 311 -8.80 -38.52 -6.82
N ASP A 312 -7.85 -37.74 -6.29
CA ASP A 312 -6.97 -36.83 -7.04
C ASP A 312 -6.19 -37.51 -8.19
N ASP A 313 -5.92 -38.82 -8.06
CA ASP A 313 -5.30 -39.67 -9.09
C ASP A 313 -6.30 -40.25 -10.12
N ALA A 314 -7.54 -39.76 -10.10
CA ALA A 314 -8.70 -40.20 -10.88
C ALA A 314 -9.26 -41.59 -10.50
N THR A 315 -8.82 -42.20 -9.40
CA THR A 315 -9.39 -43.47 -8.91
C THR A 315 -10.83 -43.26 -8.43
N ILE A 316 -11.76 -44.10 -8.89
CA ILE A 316 -13.18 -44.02 -8.49
C ILE A 316 -13.38 -44.82 -7.19
N THR A 317 -13.58 -44.12 -6.07
CA THR A 317 -13.83 -44.71 -4.74
C THR A 317 -15.31 -44.74 -4.39
N GLY A 318 -16.10 -43.84 -4.97
CA GLY A 318 -17.52 -43.69 -4.72
C GLY A 318 -17.83 -43.00 -3.39
N VAL A 319 -19.12 -42.70 -3.19
CA VAL A 319 -19.64 -42.04 -1.99
C VAL A 319 -20.37 -43.09 -1.14
N PRO A 320 -19.83 -43.52 0.02
CA PRO A 320 -20.37 -44.63 0.82
C PRO A 320 -21.53 -44.16 1.72
N HIS A 321 -22.58 -43.60 1.14
CA HIS A 321 -23.71 -43.01 1.86
C HIS A 321 -25.05 -43.57 1.40
N ASN A 322 -26.06 -43.53 2.28
CA ASN A 322 -27.43 -43.89 1.94
C ASN A 322 -28.08 -42.82 1.04
N GLU A 323 -29.22 -43.16 0.43
CA GLU A 323 -29.90 -42.27 -0.53
C GLU A 323 -30.33 -40.93 0.08
N THR A 324 -30.75 -40.94 1.35
CA THR A 324 -31.14 -39.73 2.07
C THR A 324 -29.96 -38.78 2.25
N ASP A 325 -28.79 -39.29 2.64
CA ASP A 325 -27.56 -38.52 2.80
C ASP A 325 -27.09 -37.96 1.45
N ILE A 326 -27.19 -38.75 0.37
CA ILE A 326 -26.86 -38.30 -0.99
C ILE A 326 -27.78 -37.14 -1.40
N GLN A 327 -29.08 -37.25 -1.15
CA GLN A 327 -30.02 -36.18 -1.47
C GLN A 327 -29.74 -34.91 -0.66
N ILE A 328 -29.35 -35.04 0.61
CA ILE A 328 -28.90 -33.89 1.44
C ILE A 328 -27.65 -33.24 0.84
N MET A 329 -26.70 -34.03 0.33
CA MET A 329 -25.48 -33.50 -0.30
C MET A 329 -25.76 -32.79 -1.62
N LEU A 330 -26.67 -33.31 -2.45
CA LEU A 330 -27.12 -32.63 -3.67
C LEU A 330 -27.88 -31.34 -3.35
N ASN A 331 -28.67 -31.34 -2.28
CA ASN A 331 -29.41 -30.16 -1.81
C ASN A 331 -28.51 -29.16 -1.05
N ALA A 332 -27.28 -29.53 -0.69
CA ALA A 332 -26.37 -28.68 0.08
C ALA A 332 -26.04 -27.36 -0.64
N VAL A 333 -26.19 -27.34 -1.96
CA VAL A 333 -26.10 -26.17 -2.85
C VAL A 333 -26.99 -25.00 -2.44
N THR A 334 -28.13 -25.29 -1.79
CA THR A 334 -29.15 -24.29 -1.42
C THR A 334 -29.10 -23.86 0.05
N THR A 335 -28.39 -24.61 0.91
CA THR A 335 -28.50 -24.50 2.38
C THR A 335 -27.18 -24.10 3.06
N HIS A 336 -26.10 -23.90 2.31
CA HIS A 336 -24.75 -23.78 2.88
C HIS A 336 -23.91 -22.65 2.30
N VAL A 337 -24.58 -21.57 1.92
CA VAL A 337 -24.01 -20.28 1.56
C VAL A 337 -24.48 -19.28 2.60
N TYR A 338 -23.81 -18.15 2.74
CA TYR A 338 -24.27 -17.05 3.58
C TYR A 338 -25.75 -16.72 3.31
N GLU A 339 -26.47 -16.29 4.35
CA GLU A 339 -27.93 -16.12 4.27
C GLU A 339 -28.35 -15.27 3.06
N ASN A 340 -29.41 -15.70 2.38
CA ASN A 340 -29.97 -15.08 1.16
C ASN A 340 -29.07 -15.10 -0.09
N GLN A 341 -27.96 -15.84 -0.10
CA GLN A 341 -27.17 -16.07 -1.30
C GLN A 341 -27.51 -17.43 -1.94
N LYS A 342 -27.57 -17.46 -3.27
CA LYS A 342 -27.76 -18.69 -4.06
C LYS A 342 -26.58 -18.89 -5.00
N LEU A 343 -25.84 -19.99 -4.82
CA LEU A 343 -24.71 -20.30 -5.70
C LEU A 343 -25.18 -20.49 -7.15
N PRO A 344 -24.35 -20.10 -8.14
CA PRO A 344 -24.66 -20.18 -9.56
C PRO A 344 -24.39 -21.60 -10.08
N ILE A 345 -25.06 -22.59 -9.48
CA ILE A 345 -24.89 -24.00 -9.86
C ILE A 345 -25.79 -24.31 -11.04
N THR A 346 -25.17 -24.83 -12.09
CA THR A 346 -25.83 -25.22 -13.35
C THR A 346 -26.33 -26.66 -13.26
N ILE A 347 -25.55 -27.55 -12.65
CA ILE A 347 -25.86 -28.99 -12.58
C ILE A 347 -25.47 -29.52 -11.19
N ALA A 348 -26.34 -30.35 -10.60
CA ALA A 348 -26.05 -31.13 -9.40
C ALA A 348 -26.69 -32.52 -9.57
N ASN A 349 -25.90 -33.53 -9.93
CA ASN A 349 -26.40 -34.85 -10.31
C ASN A 349 -25.69 -35.97 -9.56
N LYS A 350 -26.42 -37.07 -9.39
CA LYS A 350 -25.88 -38.37 -8.97
C LYS A 350 -25.54 -39.19 -10.21
N LEU A 351 -24.32 -39.68 -10.27
CA LEU A 351 -23.81 -40.58 -11.30
C LEU A 351 -23.53 -41.96 -10.69
N THR A 352 -23.62 -43.01 -11.49
CA THR A 352 -23.19 -44.36 -11.10
C THR A 352 -22.15 -44.82 -12.11
N ILE A 353 -20.93 -45.04 -11.64
CA ILE A 353 -19.78 -45.43 -12.45
C ILE A 353 -19.15 -46.65 -11.74
N ASP A 354 -18.94 -47.75 -12.45
CA ASP A 354 -18.39 -49.01 -11.90
C ASP A 354 -19.09 -49.50 -10.62
N ASN A 355 -20.43 -49.44 -10.60
CA ASN A 355 -21.30 -49.74 -9.45
C ASN A 355 -21.03 -48.89 -8.20
N LYS A 356 -20.30 -47.79 -8.34
CA LYS A 356 -20.02 -46.81 -7.29
C LYS A 356 -20.76 -45.51 -7.59
N ILE A 357 -21.27 -44.88 -6.54
CA ILE A 357 -22.01 -43.61 -6.65
C ILE A 357 -21.02 -42.46 -6.64
N VAL A 358 -21.12 -41.55 -7.61
CA VAL A 358 -20.33 -40.31 -7.72
C VAL A 358 -21.29 -39.12 -7.78
N LEU A 359 -20.98 -38.02 -7.10
CA LEU A 359 -21.77 -36.79 -7.22
C LEU A 359 -21.05 -35.79 -8.10
N TYR A 360 -21.75 -35.21 -9.07
CA TYR A 360 -21.23 -34.22 -10.00
C TYR A 360 -21.90 -32.87 -9.79
N PHE A 361 -21.09 -31.82 -9.69
CA PHE A 361 -21.54 -30.44 -9.62
C PHE A 361 -20.86 -29.60 -10.71
N SER A 362 -21.64 -28.77 -11.40
CA SER A 362 -21.15 -27.75 -12.32
C SER A 362 -21.49 -26.37 -11.77
N VAL A 363 -20.47 -25.57 -11.49
CA VAL A 363 -20.59 -24.25 -10.86
C VAL A 363 -20.11 -23.18 -11.83
N ASN A 364 -20.97 -22.22 -12.16
CA ASN A 364 -20.56 -21.07 -12.97
C ASN A 364 -19.78 -20.06 -12.13
N LYS A 365 -19.00 -19.21 -12.81
CA LYS A 365 -18.44 -18.01 -12.18
C LYS A 365 -19.55 -17.11 -11.65
N GLY A 366 -19.41 -16.68 -10.41
CA GLY A 366 -20.22 -15.64 -9.82
C GLY A 366 -19.98 -14.29 -10.50
N THR A 367 -20.97 -13.77 -11.19
CA THR A 367 -20.87 -12.46 -11.87
C THR A 367 -21.59 -11.34 -11.13
N THR A 368 -22.58 -11.67 -10.29
CA THR A 368 -23.48 -10.69 -9.63
C THR A 368 -23.05 -10.34 -8.21
N MET A 369 -22.49 -11.30 -7.47
CA MET A 369 -22.09 -11.12 -6.07
C MET A 369 -20.93 -12.03 -5.70
N ILE A 370 -20.31 -11.74 -4.55
CA ILE A 370 -19.25 -12.56 -3.96
C ILE A 370 -19.92 -13.49 -2.95
N TYR A 371 -19.61 -14.78 -3.05
CA TYR A 371 -20.23 -15.81 -2.24
C TYR A 371 -19.43 -16.02 -0.97
N GLN A 372 -20.13 -16.12 0.16
CA GLN A 372 -19.52 -16.36 1.46
C GLN A 372 -20.03 -17.66 2.05
N LEU A 373 -19.22 -18.25 2.93
CA LEU A 373 -19.63 -19.37 3.76
C LEU A 373 -20.62 -18.88 4.84
N PRO A 374 -21.42 -19.78 5.44
CA PRO A 374 -22.36 -19.40 6.49
C PRO A 374 -21.73 -18.74 7.73
N ASP A 375 -20.44 -18.96 7.96
CA ASP A 375 -19.64 -18.34 9.02
C ASP A 375 -19.07 -16.95 8.63
N GLY A 376 -19.40 -16.45 7.44
CA GLY A 376 -18.96 -15.15 6.90
C GLY A 376 -17.61 -15.20 6.19
N ARG A 377 -16.86 -16.32 6.23
CA ARG A 377 -15.58 -16.43 5.53
C ARG A 377 -15.78 -16.39 4.02
N CYS A 378 -14.86 -15.74 3.33
CA CYS A 378 -14.78 -15.73 1.87
C CYS A 378 -13.58 -16.58 1.44
N VAL A 379 -13.81 -17.45 0.47
CA VAL A 379 -12.81 -18.40 -0.06
C VAL A 379 -12.80 -18.37 -1.58
N ARG A 380 -11.65 -18.68 -2.17
CA ARG A 380 -11.48 -18.72 -3.63
C ARG A 380 -10.59 -19.90 -4.03
N ARG A 381 -10.93 -20.53 -5.16
CA ARG A 381 -10.14 -21.61 -5.71
C ARG A 381 -8.89 -21.05 -6.38
N LYS A 382 -7.72 -21.59 -6.02
CA LYS A 382 -6.46 -21.36 -6.71
C LYS A 382 -5.82 -22.71 -6.98
N ASP A 383 -5.73 -23.07 -8.26
CA ASP A 383 -5.26 -24.38 -8.71
C ASP A 383 -6.00 -25.52 -7.99
N ASN A 384 -5.26 -26.35 -7.24
CA ASN A 384 -5.80 -27.50 -6.54
C ASN A 384 -6.27 -27.21 -5.10
N SER A 385 -6.15 -25.97 -4.61
CA SER A 385 -6.50 -25.61 -3.23
C SER A 385 -7.56 -24.52 -3.12
N THR A 386 -8.30 -24.55 -2.02
CA THR A 386 -9.21 -23.48 -1.62
C THR A 386 -8.46 -22.58 -0.64
N MET A 387 -8.31 -21.30 -1.01
CA MET A 387 -7.59 -20.31 -0.21
C MET A 387 -8.58 -19.30 0.39
N PRO A 388 -8.34 -18.79 1.61
CA PRO A 388 -9.02 -17.60 2.09
C PRO A 388 -8.85 -16.44 1.11
N ALA A 389 -9.90 -15.64 0.93
CA ALA A 389 -9.88 -14.48 0.04
C ALA A 389 -10.63 -13.31 0.67
N SER A 390 -10.14 -12.09 0.44
CA SER A 390 -10.85 -10.87 0.86
C SER A 390 -12.01 -10.57 -0.09
N VAL A 391 -13.17 -10.21 0.48
CA VAL A 391 -14.33 -9.73 -0.29
C VAL A 391 -13.96 -8.46 -1.05
N ASP A 392 -13.28 -7.52 -0.39
CA ASP A 392 -12.84 -6.26 -1.00
C ASP A 392 -11.90 -6.50 -2.18
N GLN A 393 -11.01 -7.49 -2.06
CA GLN A 393 -10.07 -7.83 -3.13
C GLN A 393 -10.79 -8.42 -4.35
N ILE A 394 -11.69 -9.41 -4.15
CA ILE A 394 -12.45 -9.99 -5.25
C ILE A 394 -13.35 -8.94 -5.91
N GLN A 395 -13.94 -8.05 -5.10
CA GLN A 395 -14.76 -6.95 -5.59
C GLN A 395 -13.93 -6.01 -6.46
N PHE A 396 -12.77 -5.60 -5.96
CA PHE A 396 -11.82 -4.75 -6.67
C PHE A 396 -11.38 -5.37 -8.00
N GLU A 397 -10.97 -6.65 -8.00
CA GLU A 397 -10.55 -7.35 -9.22
C GLU A 397 -11.67 -7.44 -10.27
N ARG A 398 -12.91 -7.74 -9.84
CA ARG A 398 -14.07 -7.78 -10.75
C ARG A 398 -14.42 -6.41 -11.31
N GLN A 399 -14.37 -5.37 -10.47
CA GLN A 399 -14.56 -3.99 -10.90
C GLN A 399 -13.45 -3.56 -11.86
N GLU A 400 -12.20 -3.95 -11.61
CA GLU A 400 -11.07 -3.67 -12.48
C GLU A 400 -11.24 -4.30 -13.87
N ILE A 401 -11.65 -5.57 -13.95
CA ILE A 401 -11.94 -6.24 -15.24
C ILE A 401 -13.04 -5.48 -15.99
N LYS A 402 -14.17 -5.21 -15.32
CA LYS A 402 -15.28 -4.46 -15.93
C LYS A 402 -14.82 -3.07 -16.41
N SER A 403 -13.97 -2.41 -15.64
CA SER A 403 -13.42 -1.09 -15.95
C SER A 403 -12.49 -1.15 -17.17
N ARG A 404 -11.59 -2.14 -17.24
CA ARG A 404 -10.64 -2.31 -18.34
C ARG A 404 -11.30 -2.67 -19.67
N GLU A 405 -12.39 -3.41 -19.63
CA GLU A 405 -13.11 -3.83 -20.84
C GLU A 405 -14.12 -2.78 -21.31
N PHE A 406 -14.46 -1.79 -20.48
CA PHE A 406 -15.55 -0.86 -20.73
C PHE A 406 -15.42 -0.15 -22.08
N ASP A 407 -14.26 0.43 -22.38
CA ASP A 407 -14.06 1.22 -23.61
C ASP A 407 -14.19 0.37 -24.89
N SER A 408 -13.97 -0.94 -24.79
CA SER A 408 -14.02 -1.89 -25.89
C SER A 408 -15.42 -2.42 -26.21
N GLN A 409 -16.40 -2.23 -25.32
CA GLN A 409 -17.75 -2.77 -25.51
C GLN A 409 -18.47 -2.09 -26.68
N PHE A 410 -19.24 -2.87 -27.44
CA PHE A 410 -20.12 -2.30 -28.48
C PHE A 410 -21.34 -1.63 -27.86
N VAL A 411 -21.82 -0.57 -28.51
CA VAL A 411 -23.04 0.14 -28.12
C VAL A 411 -24.10 -0.04 -29.21
N ASP A 412 -25.23 -0.60 -28.81
CA ASP A 412 -26.36 -0.79 -29.71
C ASP A 412 -27.09 0.54 -29.96
N GLY A 413 -27.57 0.74 -31.19
CA GLY A 413 -28.28 1.95 -31.61
C GLY A 413 -27.40 3.19 -31.81
N ALA A 414 -26.09 3.08 -31.61
CA ALA A 414 -25.12 4.14 -31.94
C ALA A 414 -24.73 4.08 -33.42
N SER A 415 -24.63 5.25 -34.05
CA SER A 415 -24.31 5.40 -35.45
C SER A 415 -23.25 6.48 -35.67
N VAL A 416 -22.66 6.50 -36.87
CA VAL A 416 -21.62 7.49 -37.22
C VAL A 416 -22.17 8.93 -37.15
N THR A 417 -23.47 9.15 -37.39
CA THR A 417 -24.09 10.47 -37.32
C THR A 417 -24.22 11.03 -35.90
N ASP A 418 -24.05 10.20 -34.88
CA ASP A 418 -24.00 10.64 -33.48
C ASP A 418 -22.64 11.28 -33.11
N LEU A 419 -21.65 11.23 -34.03
CA LEU A 419 -20.28 11.68 -33.80
C LEU A 419 -19.98 13.04 -34.44
N ASP A 420 -18.96 13.75 -33.92
CA ASP A 420 -18.39 14.94 -34.53
C ASP A 420 -17.59 14.54 -35.79
N LEU A 421 -18.30 14.55 -36.92
CA LEU A 421 -17.75 14.17 -38.23
C LEU A 421 -16.63 15.11 -38.67
N LYS A 422 -16.67 16.39 -38.27
CA LYS A 422 -15.65 17.38 -38.69
C LYS A 422 -14.33 17.10 -37.97
N LEU A 423 -14.39 16.86 -36.67
CA LEU A 423 -13.23 16.46 -35.87
C LEU A 423 -12.66 15.12 -36.37
N LEU A 424 -13.52 14.12 -36.52
CA LEU A 424 -13.12 12.78 -36.99
C LEU A 424 -12.49 12.82 -38.38
N GLN A 425 -13.05 13.58 -39.32
CA GLN A 425 -12.47 13.71 -40.65
C GLN A 425 -11.09 14.41 -40.60
N GLY A 426 -10.92 15.40 -39.71
CA GLY A 426 -9.63 16.05 -39.47
C GLY A 426 -8.57 15.05 -38.98
N ILE A 427 -8.92 14.25 -37.98
CA ILE A 427 -8.05 13.21 -37.41
C ILE A 427 -7.76 12.12 -38.45
N ALA A 428 -8.77 11.63 -39.16
CA ALA A 428 -8.62 10.60 -40.18
C ALA A 428 -7.64 11.06 -41.28
N ASN A 429 -7.71 12.33 -41.69
CA ASN A 429 -6.79 12.89 -42.69
C ASN A 429 -5.35 13.05 -42.19
N GLN A 430 -5.14 13.28 -40.89
CA GLN A 430 -3.81 13.29 -40.28
C GLN A 430 -3.21 11.88 -40.21
N TYR A 431 -4.07 10.87 -40.00
CA TYR A 431 -3.68 9.47 -40.01
C TYR A 431 -3.34 9.00 -41.44
N ILE A 432 -4.30 9.07 -42.36
CA ILE A 432 -4.13 8.79 -43.79
C ILE A 432 -5.00 9.77 -44.59
N LYS A 433 -4.36 10.60 -45.42
CA LYS A 433 -5.06 11.60 -46.25
C LYS A 433 -6.11 10.94 -47.16
N GLY A 434 -7.36 11.39 -47.07
CA GLY A 434 -8.48 10.89 -47.88
C GLY A 434 -9.14 9.61 -47.35
N LEU A 435 -8.77 9.15 -46.15
CA LEU A 435 -9.42 8.01 -45.50
C LEU A 435 -10.85 8.38 -45.05
N SER A 436 -11.80 7.48 -45.26
CA SER A 436 -13.16 7.65 -44.73
C SER A 436 -13.19 7.47 -43.21
N ILE A 437 -14.17 8.09 -42.55
CA ILE A 437 -14.34 8.01 -41.10
C ILE A 437 -14.54 6.55 -40.66
N GLU A 438 -15.36 5.78 -41.38
CA GLU A 438 -15.65 4.38 -41.07
C GLU A 438 -14.38 3.51 -41.14
N ARG A 439 -13.56 3.72 -42.17
CA ARG A 439 -12.28 3.00 -42.31
C ARG A 439 -11.29 3.40 -41.21
N TYR A 440 -11.22 4.68 -40.87
CA TYR A 440 -10.39 5.15 -39.76
C TYR A 440 -10.80 4.50 -38.43
N LEU A 441 -12.10 4.54 -38.10
CA LEU A 441 -12.64 3.93 -36.89
C LEU A 441 -12.35 2.43 -36.84
N GLN A 442 -12.45 1.72 -37.97
CA GLN A 442 -12.13 0.30 -38.04
C GLN A 442 -10.63 0.03 -37.82
N GLN A 443 -9.74 0.80 -38.45
CA GLN A 443 -8.28 0.60 -38.34
C GLN A 443 -7.75 0.82 -36.93
N ILE A 444 -8.29 1.82 -36.21
CA ILE A 444 -7.91 2.08 -34.81
C ILE A 444 -8.60 1.11 -33.84
N GLY A 445 -9.58 0.33 -34.31
CA GLY A 445 -10.33 -0.65 -33.52
C GLY A 445 -11.50 -0.04 -32.75
N LEU A 446 -11.93 1.16 -33.10
CA LEU A 446 -13.06 1.89 -32.52
C LEU A 446 -14.42 1.44 -33.07
N ALA A 447 -14.44 0.79 -34.23
CA ALA A 447 -15.65 0.24 -34.81
C ALA A 447 -15.38 -1.08 -35.54
N GLU A 448 -16.42 -1.87 -35.76
CA GLU A 448 -16.36 -3.13 -36.48
C GLU A 448 -17.63 -3.35 -37.31
N TYR A 449 -17.51 -3.92 -38.51
CA TYR A 449 -18.67 -4.29 -39.31
C TYR A 449 -19.30 -5.57 -38.78
N GLY A 450 -20.56 -5.48 -38.35
CA GLY A 450 -21.41 -6.61 -38.04
C GLY A 450 -22.44 -6.88 -39.15
N LEU A 451 -23.33 -7.84 -38.89
CA LEU A 451 -24.42 -8.23 -39.80
C LEU A 451 -25.33 -7.04 -40.19
N ASN A 452 -25.52 -6.09 -39.27
CA ASN A 452 -26.41 -4.94 -39.45
C ASN A 452 -25.65 -3.63 -39.74
N GLY A 453 -24.41 -3.72 -40.24
CA GLY A 453 -23.57 -2.57 -40.56
C GLY A 453 -22.52 -2.26 -39.49
N LEU A 454 -22.01 -1.02 -39.51
CA LEU A 454 -20.92 -0.59 -38.64
C LEU A 454 -21.39 -0.46 -37.19
N ARG A 455 -20.76 -1.20 -36.28
CA ARG A 455 -21.00 -1.15 -34.83
C ARG A 455 -19.90 -0.35 -34.15
N LEU A 456 -20.29 0.64 -33.35
CA LEU A 456 -19.35 1.50 -32.64
C LEU A 456 -19.04 0.91 -31.25
N ARG A 457 -17.77 1.01 -30.83
CA ARG A 457 -17.36 0.74 -29.45
C ARG A 457 -17.59 1.97 -28.56
N ARG A 458 -17.69 1.77 -27.25
CA ARG A 458 -17.88 2.83 -26.26
C ARG A 458 -16.81 3.92 -26.36
N ALA A 459 -15.54 3.55 -26.59
CA ALA A 459 -14.44 4.49 -26.79
C ALA A 459 -14.74 5.55 -27.86
N THR A 460 -15.43 5.16 -28.95
CA THR A 460 -15.80 6.06 -30.05
C THR A 460 -16.73 7.16 -29.57
N LEU A 461 -17.74 6.80 -28.79
CA LEU A 461 -18.72 7.75 -28.26
C LEU A 461 -18.08 8.63 -27.18
N LEU A 462 -17.28 8.04 -26.29
CA LEU A 462 -16.58 8.77 -25.23
C LEU A 462 -15.65 9.87 -25.76
N LEU A 463 -15.07 9.66 -26.94
CA LEU A 463 -14.12 10.60 -27.56
C LEU A 463 -14.76 11.57 -28.54
N PHE A 464 -15.80 11.15 -29.26
CA PHE A 464 -16.26 11.85 -30.45
C PHE A 464 -17.78 12.10 -30.51
N ALA A 465 -18.57 11.73 -29.49
CA ALA A 465 -20.00 12.00 -29.53
C ALA A 465 -20.31 13.51 -29.51
N ASN A 466 -21.29 13.94 -30.31
CA ASN A 466 -21.80 15.32 -30.25
C ASN A 466 -22.56 15.61 -28.94
N ASP A 467 -23.27 14.60 -28.43
CA ASP A 467 -23.99 14.63 -27.15
C ASP A 467 -23.50 13.45 -26.30
N ILE A 468 -22.46 13.71 -25.50
CA ILE A 468 -21.87 12.69 -24.65
C ILE A 468 -22.80 12.25 -23.52
N ASP A 469 -23.67 13.13 -23.02
CA ASP A 469 -24.54 12.81 -21.88
C ASP A 469 -25.59 11.77 -22.23
N ARG A 470 -26.02 11.69 -23.50
CA ARG A 470 -26.85 10.59 -24.02
C ARG A 470 -26.19 9.21 -23.87
N TRP A 471 -24.87 9.13 -24.04
CA TRP A 471 -24.14 7.87 -24.09
C TRP A 471 -23.44 7.52 -22.77
N HIS A 472 -23.03 8.53 -22.02
CA HIS A 472 -22.40 8.41 -20.73
C HIS A 472 -22.63 9.68 -19.89
N PRO A 473 -23.65 9.71 -19.00
CA PRO A 473 -23.94 10.89 -18.20
C PRO A 473 -22.75 11.29 -17.33
N ARG A 474 -22.58 12.61 -17.13
CA ARG A 474 -21.48 13.20 -16.33
C ARG A 474 -20.10 12.79 -16.84
N SER A 475 -19.94 12.56 -18.14
CA SER A 475 -18.64 12.36 -18.77
C SER A 475 -17.97 13.70 -19.07
N GLN A 476 -17.70 14.44 -18.00
CA GLN A 476 -17.17 15.80 -18.08
C GLN A 476 -15.94 15.98 -17.19
N VAL A 477 -15.15 17.01 -17.50
CA VAL A 477 -14.11 17.52 -16.61
C VAL A 477 -14.66 18.79 -15.96
N ARG A 478 -15.10 18.67 -14.70
CA ARG A 478 -15.63 19.78 -13.90
C ARG A 478 -14.49 20.42 -13.11
N PHE A 479 -14.48 21.73 -12.98
CA PHE A 479 -13.53 22.43 -12.11
C PHE A 479 -14.23 23.38 -11.14
N LEU A 480 -13.68 23.48 -9.94
CA LEU A 480 -14.14 24.37 -8.88
C LEU A 480 -13.00 25.26 -8.42
N LYS A 481 -13.20 26.58 -8.48
CA LYS A 481 -12.27 27.56 -7.89
C LYS A 481 -12.75 27.91 -6.49
N VAL A 482 -11.92 27.66 -5.48
CA VAL A 482 -12.28 27.79 -4.07
C VAL A 482 -11.48 28.94 -3.46
N ASN A 483 -12.17 29.85 -2.75
CA ASN A 483 -11.52 30.88 -1.96
C ASN A 483 -11.04 30.31 -0.62
N GLY A 484 -9.81 29.83 -0.57
CA GLY A 484 -9.22 29.26 0.64
C GLY A 484 -8.44 27.97 0.36
N ASN A 485 -8.07 27.27 1.43
CA ASN A 485 -7.32 26.02 1.37
C ASN A 485 -8.19 24.77 1.64
N SER A 486 -9.46 24.97 1.97
CA SER A 486 -10.48 23.95 2.25
C SER A 486 -11.80 24.32 1.58
N LEU A 487 -12.59 23.31 1.25
CA LEU A 487 -13.97 23.48 0.79
C LEU A 487 -14.86 23.64 2.02
N GLU A 488 -15.54 24.78 2.11
CA GLU A 488 -16.44 25.10 3.22
C GLU A 488 -17.91 24.93 2.78
N ALA A 489 -18.81 24.72 3.74
CA ALA A 489 -20.23 24.48 3.48
C ALA A 489 -21.14 25.42 4.30
N GLY A 490 -22.42 25.47 3.94
CA GLY A 490 -23.42 26.29 4.61
C GLY A 490 -23.12 27.79 4.45
N GLU A 491 -23.21 28.54 5.55
CA GLU A 491 -22.94 29.99 5.56
C GLU A 491 -21.50 30.37 5.20
N LYS A 492 -20.56 29.41 5.29
CA LYS A 492 -19.15 29.61 4.93
C LYS A 492 -18.81 29.19 3.50
N TYR A 493 -19.80 28.85 2.67
CA TYR A 493 -19.58 28.38 1.30
C TYR A 493 -18.66 29.32 0.51
N ASN A 494 -17.56 28.78 0.00
CA ASN A 494 -16.44 29.56 -0.53
C ASN A 494 -16.05 29.20 -1.97
N VAL A 495 -16.94 28.54 -2.72
CA VAL A 495 -16.71 28.28 -4.16
C VAL A 495 -17.00 29.55 -4.94
N ILE A 496 -15.98 30.04 -5.65
CA ILE A 496 -16.05 31.22 -6.52
C ILE A 496 -16.57 30.83 -7.91
N THR A 497 -16.19 29.66 -8.39
CA THR A 497 -16.53 29.20 -9.74
C THR A 497 -16.75 27.70 -9.72
N ASP A 498 -17.77 27.25 -10.43
CA ASP A 498 -18.14 25.86 -10.63
C ASP A 498 -18.57 25.70 -12.10
N ASP A 499 -17.71 25.10 -12.92
CA ASP A 499 -17.94 25.02 -14.37
C ASP A 499 -17.28 23.77 -14.96
N THR A 500 -17.49 23.53 -16.25
CA THR A 500 -16.97 22.40 -17.02
C THR A 500 -15.94 22.86 -18.05
N VAL A 501 -14.86 22.12 -18.18
CA VAL A 501 -13.81 22.37 -19.16
C VAL A 501 -14.34 22.04 -20.56
N LYS A 502 -14.57 23.08 -21.36
CA LYS A 502 -14.96 22.98 -22.78
C LYS A 502 -13.75 22.93 -23.71
N ALA A 503 -12.69 23.65 -23.33
CA ALA A 503 -11.42 23.73 -24.05
C ALA A 503 -10.30 24.10 -23.06
N TRP A 504 -9.04 23.89 -23.46
CA TRP A 504 -7.90 24.25 -22.63
C TRP A 504 -7.90 25.74 -22.25
N GLU A 505 -8.11 26.65 -23.22
CA GLU A 505 -8.11 28.10 -22.96
C GLU A 505 -9.19 28.53 -21.96
N HIS A 506 -10.31 27.79 -21.89
CA HIS A 506 -11.35 28.04 -20.89
C HIS A 506 -10.80 27.83 -19.48
N LEU A 507 -10.26 26.63 -19.20
CA LEU A 507 -9.67 26.32 -17.89
C LEU A 507 -8.48 27.25 -17.60
N ARG A 508 -7.62 27.48 -18.60
CA ARG A 508 -6.41 28.30 -18.50
C ARG A 508 -6.70 29.68 -17.93
N SER A 509 -7.80 30.31 -18.34
CA SER A 509 -8.20 31.63 -17.84
C SER A 509 -8.40 31.69 -16.31
N PHE A 510 -8.74 30.57 -15.67
CA PHE A 510 -8.91 30.46 -14.22
C PHE A 510 -7.63 30.14 -13.46
N LEU A 511 -6.59 29.67 -14.16
CA LEU A 511 -5.28 29.31 -13.61
C LEU A 511 -4.32 30.51 -13.48
N ALA A 512 -4.65 31.63 -14.14
CA ALA A 512 -3.87 32.85 -14.04
C ALA A 512 -3.91 33.39 -12.60
N TYR A 513 -2.74 33.64 -12.02
CA TYR A 513 -2.60 34.15 -10.66
C TYR A 513 -2.27 35.65 -10.62
N LYS A 514 -1.54 36.15 -11.61
CA LYS A 514 -1.17 37.57 -11.68
C LYS A 514 -1.14 38.04 -13.13
N THR A 515 -1.54 39.29 -13.35
CA THR A 515 -1.35 39.98 -14.63
C THR A 515 -0.33 41.10 -14.41
N GLU A 516 0.73 41.13 -15.22
CA GLU A 516 1.83 42.08 -15.08
C GLU A 516 2.07 42.81 -16.40
N PHE A 517 2.54 44.05 -16.34
CA PHE A 517 2.99 44.77 -17.54
C PHE A 517 4.39 44.29 -17.91
N GLY A 518 4.49 43.46 -18.95
CA GLY A 518 5.74 42.86 -19.41
C GLY A 518 6.64 43.87 -20.12
N SER A 519 7.92 43.51 -20.27
CA SER A 519 8.97 44.33 -20.90
C SER A 519 8.65 44.74 -22.34
N ASN A 520 7.76 44.01 -23.01
CA ASN A 520 7.30 44.29 -24.37
C ASN A 520 6.10 45.27 -24.41
N SER A 521 5.86 46.03 -23.34
CA SER A 521 4.72 46.95 -23.20
C SER A 521 3.34 46.31 -23.39
N LYS A 522 3.23 45.02 -23.02
CA LYS A 522 1.99 44.25 -23.07
C LYS A 522 1.70 43.63 -21.71
N PHE A 523 0.44 43.56 -21.34
CA PHE A 523 0.03 42.81 -20.16
C PHE A 523 0.17 41.30 -20.40
N GLU A 524 0.89 40.62 -19.52
CA GLU A 524 1.13 39.18 -19.57
C GLU A 524 0.53 38.51 -18.33
N GLN A 525 -0.14 37.38 -18.53
CA GLN A 525 -0.64 36.54 -17.45
C GLN A 525 0.46 35.59 -16.96
N LYS A 526 0.70 35.59 -15.65
CA LYS A 526 1.59 34.67 -14.95
C LYS A 526 0.77 33.54 -14.34
N TYR A 527 1.24 32.32 -14.56
CA TYR A 527 0.66 31.08 -14.05
C TYR A 527 1.56 30.51 -12.97
N ILE A 528 0.96 29.98 -11.90
CA ILE A 528 1.74 29.33 -10.86
C ILE A 528 2.20 27.95 -11.33
N TYR A 529 1.29 27.17 -11.91
CA TYR A 529 1.57 25.81 -12.35
C TYR A 529 2.13 25.79 -13.77
N PRO A 530 3.09 24.91 -14.08
CA PRO A 530 3.48 24.64 -15.46
C PRO A 530 2.24 24.15 -16.24
N GLU A 531 1.84 24.88 -17.29
CA GLU A 531 0.65 24.54 -18.09
C GLU A 531 0.71 23.09 -18.61
N ASP A 532 1.88 22.66 -19.06
CA ASP A 532 2.10 21.29 -19.56
C ASP A 532 1.92 20.22 -18.48
N ALA A 533 2.25 20.52 -17.22
CA ALA A 533 2.04 19.57 -16.12
C ALA A 533 0.54 19.39 -15.83
N VAL A 534 -0.23 20.48 -15.91
CA VAL A 534 -1.69 20.45 -15.76
C VAL A 534 -2.34 19.71 -16.93
N ARG A 535 -1.94 20.01 -18.17
CA ARG A 535 -2.43 19.30 -19.37
C ARG A 535 -2.17 17.80 -19.29
N GLU A 536 -0.95 17.41 -18.93
CA GLU A 536 -0.56 16.01 -18.78
C GLU A 536 -1.38 15.31 -17.68
N ALA A 537 -1.59 15.97 -16.54
CA ALA A 537 -2.39 15.41 -15.45
C ALA A 537 -3.88 15.24 -15.85
N ILE A 538 -4.45 16.18 -16.62
CA ILE A 538 -5.82 16.06 -17.14
C ILE A 538 -5.90 14.95 -18.18
N LEU A 539 -4.93 14.86 -19.11
CA LEU A 539 -4.87 13.78 -20.11
C LEU A 539 -4.77 12.41 -19.43
N ASN A 540 -3.94 12.27 -18.40
CA ASN A 540 -3.87 11.05 -17.61
C ASN A 540 -5.19 10.76 -16.89
N ALA A 541 -5.85 11.78 -16.34
CA ALA A 541 -7.16 11.62 -15.73
C ALA A 541 -8.21 11.11 -16.73
N VAL A 542 -8.20 11.59 -17.98
CA VAL A 542 -9.09 11.16 -19.07
C VAL A 542 -8.75 9.75 -19.57
N ALA A 543 -7.47 9.46 -19.83
CA ALA A 543 -7.01 8.17 -20.34
C ALA A 543 -7.21 7.03 -19.34
N HIS A 544 -7.10 7.33 -18.05
CA HIS A 544 -7.18 6.34 -16.97
C HIS A 544 -8.44 6.46 -16.11
N ARG A 545 -9.45 7.25 -16.50
CA ARG A 545 -10.74 7.29 -15.77
C ARG A 545 -11.44 5.94 -15.83
N ASP A 546 -12.07 5.53 -14.74
CA ASP A 546 -13.06 4.44 -14.75
C ASP A 546 -14.39 4.93 -15.33
N TYR A 547 -14.57 4.72 -16.63
CA TYR A 547 -15.81 5.02 -17.35
C TYR A 547 -16.93 4.02 -17.07
N SER A 548 -16.69 2.95 -16.29
CA SER A 548 -17.81 2.10 -15.84
C SER A 548 -18.67 2.77 -14.77
N ILE A 549 -18.23 3.93 -14.26
CA ILE A 549 -18.88 4.74 -13.23
C ILE A 549 -19.16 6.14 -13.79
N SER A 550 -20.38 6.64 -13.58
CA SER A 550 -20.83 7.93 -14.13
C SER A 550 -20.37 9.15 -13.34
N ASN A 551 -19.14 9.22 -12.81
CA ASN A 551 -18.65 10.36 -12.02
C ASN A 551 -17.67 11.23 -12.82
N ALA A 552 -17.83 12.56 -12.77
CA ALA A 552 -16.96 13.50 -13.47
C ALA A 552 -15.50 13.42 -13.00
N ILE A 553 -14.58 13.89 -13.84
CA ILE A 553 -13.24 14.28 -13.38
C ILE A 553 -13.41 15.63 -12.69
N GLU A 554 -12.89 15.78 -11.48
CA GLU A 554 -13.03 16.99 -10.69
C GLU A 554 -11.67 17.66 -10.51
N ILE A 555 -11.59 18.95 -10.85
CA ILE A 555 -10.40 19.79 -10.64
C ILE A 555 -10.75 20.82 -9.56
N TYR A 556 -10.11 20.74 -8.40
CA TYR A 556 -10.25 21.76 -7.36
C TYR A 556 -9.04 22.69 -7.41
N ILE A 557 -9.29 24.00 -7.49
CA ILE A 557 -8.27 25.04 -7.50
C ILE A 557 -8.38 25.81 -6.18
N PHE A 558 -7.50 25.50 -5.24
CA PHE A 558 -7.36 26.18 -3.96
C PHE A 558 -6.31 27.28 -4.02
N ASN A 559 -6.20 28.07 -2.96
CA ASN A 559 -5.18 29.11 -2.85
C ASN A 559 -3.76 28.54 -2.73
N ASP A 560 -3.58 27.28 -2.31
CA ASP A 560 -2.29 26.64 -2.05
C ASP A 560 -1.98 25.43 -2.97
N ARG A 561 -2.97 24.92 -3.71
CA ARG A 561 -2.82 23.72 -4.53
C ARG A 561 -3.93 23.56 -5.58
N MET A 562 -3.65 22.74 -6.58
CA MET A 562 -4.63 22.21 -7.51
C MET A 562 -4.75 20.70 -7.30
N GLU A 563 -5.97 20.20 -7.14
CA GLU A 563 -6.26 18.77 -7.03
C GLU A 563 -7.01 18.30 -8.27
N ILE A 564 -6.48 17.30 -8.96
CA ILE A 564 -7.13 16.65 -10.12
C ILE A 564 -7.53 15.25 -9.67
N LYS A 565 -8.83 15.03 -9.51
CA LYS A 565 -9.43 13.80 -9.00
C LYS A 565 -10.16 13.07 -10.13
N SER A 566 -9.77 11.83 -10.38
CA SER A 566 -10.39 10.96 -11.37
C SER A 566 -11.06 9.76 -10.70
N SER A 567 -12.14 9.28 -11.32
CA SER A 567 -12.87 8.09 -10.85
C SER A 567 -12.10 6.82 -11.15
N GLY A 568 -12.18 5.84 -10.25
CA GLY A 568 -11.43 4.60 -10.30
C GLY A 568 -10.16 4.69 -9.48
N ALA A 569 -9.92 3.66 -8.67
CA ALA A 569 -8.69 3.47 -7.92
C ALA A 569 -7.46 3.32 -8.85
N LEU A 570 -6.25 3.27 -8.31
CA LEU A 570 -5.08 2.79 -9.04
C LEU A 570 -5.24 1.30 -9.40
N LEU A 571 -4.77 0.85 -10.56
CA LEU A 571 -4.83 -0.56 -10.99
C LEU A 571 -4.05 -1.47 -10.01
N SER A 572 -4.47 -2.73 -9.82
CA SER A 572 -3.82 -3.69 -8.89
C SER A 572 -2.33 -3.93 -9.19
N THR A 573 -1.91 -3.76 -10.45
CA THR A 573 -0.54 -3.91 -10.92
C THR A 573 0.38 -2.72 -10.55
N LEU A 574 -0.19 -1.63 -10.05
CA LEU A 574 0.51 -0.39 -9.74
C LEU A 574 0.36 0.00 -8.27
N THR A 575 1.40 0.62 -7.72
CA THR A 575 1.35 1.22 -6.37
C THR A 575 1.73 2.69 -6.42
N ILE A 576 1.27 3.47 -5.44
CA ILE A 576 1.67 4.88 -5.27
C ILE A 576 3.19 5.00 -5.17
N LYS A 577 3.84 4.03 -4.52
CA LYS A 577 5.30 3.97 -4.41
C LYS A 577 5.95 3.88 -5.79
N ASN A 578 5.49 2.99 -6.66
CA ASN A 578 6.01 2.84 -8.03
C ASN A 578 5.89 4.16 -8.81
N LEU A 579 4.75 4.87 -8.68
CA LEU A 579 4.54 6.16 -9.33
C LEU A 579 5.49 7.25 -8.81
N TYR A 580 5.84 7.23 -7.51
CA TYR A 580 6.82 8.16 -6.94
C TYR A 580 8.27 7.82 -7.31
N GLU A 581 8.60 6.53 -7.37
CA GLU A 581 9.92 6.05 -7.77
C GLU A 581 10.15 6.19 -9.29
N LEU A 582 9.10 6.48 -10.04
CA LEU A 582 9.12 6.60 -11.50
C LEU A 582 9.59 5.28 -12.16
N GLU A 583 9.33 4.14 -11.50
CA GLU A 583 9.66 2.80 -11.98
C GLU A 583 8.54 2.26 -12.86
N GLY A 584 8.92 1.79 -14.06
CA GLY A 584 8.01 1.53 -15.17
C GLY A 584 7.30 0.17 -15.11
N SER A 585 6.00 0.22 -14.91
CA SER A 585 5.04 -0.64 -15.60
C SER A 585 3.96 0.26 -16.22
N HIS A 586 3.73 0.13 -17.53
CA HIS A 586 2.80 0.98 -18.26
C HIS A 586 1.55 0.20 -18.57
N GLU A 587 0.49 0.47 -17.80
CA GLU A 587 -0.81 -0.13 -18.04
C GLU A 587 -1.87 0.96 -18.17
N SER A 588 -2.65 0.87 -19.25
CA SER A 588 -3.78 1.75 -19.50
C SER A 588 -5.07 1.06 -19.12
N ARG A 589 -5.92 1.77 -18.38
CA ARG A 589 -7.27 1.30 -18.06
C ARG A 589 -8.13 1.22 -19.33
N ASN A 590 -8.07 2.26 -20.15
CA ASN A 590 -8.83 2.36 -21.39
C ASN A 590 -7.87 2.22 -22.57
N SER A 591 -7.72 0.99 -23.07
CA SER A 591 -6.72 0.67 -24.09
C SER A 591 -6.98 1.35 -25.44
N LEU A 592 -8.24 1.48 -25.85
CA LEU A 592 -8.63 2.13 -27.10
C LEU A 592 -8.55 3.65 -26.98
N ILE A 593 -8.96 4.21 -25.84
CA ILE A 593 -8.81 5.65 -25.58
C ILE A 593 -7.32 6.04 -25.60
N ALA A 594 -6.48 5.30 -24.87
CA ALA A 594 -5.04 5.54 -24.84
C ALA A 594 -4.39 5.38 -26.22
N ARG A 595 -4.87 4.43 -27.04
CA ARG A 595 -4.45 4.29 -28.44
C ARG A 595 -4.78 5.55 -29.24
N VAL A 596 -6.01 6.05 -29.19
CA VAL A 596 -6.39 7.26 -29.92
C VAL A 596 -5.56 8.46 -29.51
N LEU A 597 -5.36 8.68 -28.20
CA LEU A 597 -4.55 9.80 -27.70
C LEU A 597 -3.10 9.74 -28.20
N ARG A 598 -2.55 8.53 -28.32
CA ARG A 598 -1.19 8.30 -28.82
C ARG A 598 -1.05 8.52 -30.32
N GLU A 599 -1.96 7.98 -31.13
CA GLU A 599 -1.95 8.17 -32.58
C GLU A 599 -2.09 9.66 -32.95
N ASN A 600 -2.74 10.44 -32.08
CA ASN A 600 -2.86 11.90 -32.21
C ASN A 600 -1.76 12.69 -31.49
N GLN A 601 -0.69 12.03 -31.04
CA GLN A 601 0.49 12.65 -30.39
C GLN A 601 0.18 13.44 -29.11
N LEU A 602 -0.98 13.19 -28.49
CA LEU A 602 -1.36 13.77 -27.20
C LEU A 602 -0.74 13.00 -26.02
N MET A 603 -0.38 11.72 -26.22
CA MET A 603 0.20 10.83 -25.21
C MET A 603 1.34 9.99 -25.81
N ARG A 604 2.30 9.52 -24.98
CA ARG A 604 3.40 8.61 -25.36
C ARG A 604 3.30 7.27 -24.63
N GLU A 605 3.75 6.17 -25.26
CA GLU A 605 3.69 4.80 -24.68
C GLU A 605 4.75 4.49 -23.61
N LEU A 606 5.70 5.37 -23.38
CA LEU A 606 6.81 5.14 -22.45
C LEU A 606 6.44 5.46 -20.99
N GLY A 607 5.14 5.63 -20.70
CA GLY A 607 4.57 6.13 -19.44
C GLY A 607 5.39 7.22 -18.75
N GLU A 608 5.95 8.10 -19.56
CA GLU A 608 6.72 9.26 -19.12
C GLU A 608 5.81 10.34 -18.55
N GLY A 609 4.48 10.24 -18.68
CA GLY A 609 3.54 11.29 -18.28
C GLY A 609 3.71 11.71 -16.82
N MET A 610 3.78 10.74 -15.90
CA MET A 610 4.07 11.02 -14.49
C MET A 610 5.45 11.64 -14.30
N LYS A 611 6.49 11.10 -14.94
CA LYS A 611 7.85 11.65 -14.90
C LYS A 611 7.90 13.09 -15.40
N ARG A 612 7.15 13.40 -16.46
CA ARG A 612 7.06 14.74 -17.05
C ARG A 612 6.41 15.73 -16.10
N ILE A 613 5.30 15.35 -15.44
CA ILE A 613 4.66 16.19 -14.40
C ILE A 613 5.68 16.50 -13.29
N PHE A 614 6.37 15.50 -12.77
CA PHE A 614 7.38 15.68 -11.71
C PHE A 614 8.54 16.59 -12.16
N SER A 615 9.07 16.38 -13.37
CA SER A 615 10.14 17.20 -13.93
C SER A 615 9.71 18.65 -14.13
N LEU A 616 8.55 18.90 -14.71
CA LEU A 616 8.04 20.26 -14.97
C LEU A 616 7.80 21.05 -13.68
N MET A 617 7.24 20.40 -12.65
CA MET A 617 7.08 21.01 -11.32
C MET A 617 8.45 21.36 -10.72
N GLN A 618 9.39 20.43 -10.79
CA GLN A 618 10.75 20.64 -10.30
C GLN A 618 11.45 21.78 -11.05
N GLU A 619 11.32 21.86 -12.38
CA GLU A 619 11.89 22.92 -13.23
C GLU A 619 11.45 24.32 -12.79
N GLN A 620 10.20 24.48 -12.38
CA GLN A 620 9.65 25.73 -11.82
C GLN A 620 9.88 25.90 -10.31
N GLU A 621 10.77 25.11 -9.70
CA GLU A 621 11.10 25.16 -8.27
C GLU A 621 9.89 24.92 -7.34
N LEU A 622 8.85 24.25 -7.86
CA LEU A 622 7.66 23.87 -7.09
C LEU A 622 7.84 22.52 -6.41
N ALA A 623 7.16 22.35 -5.27
CA ALA A 623 7.11 21.08 -4.59
C ALA A 623 6.59 19.97 -5.51
N ARG A 624 7.08 18.75 -5.27
CA ARG A 624 6.66 17.57 -6.02
C ARG A 624 5.13 17.37 -5.92
N PRO A 625 4.49 16.84 -6.97
CA PRO A 625 3.10 16.44 -6.89
C PRO A 625 2.87 15.45 -5.75
N ASP A 626 1.75 15.58 -5.06
CA ASP A 626 1.27 14.56 -4.12
C ASP A 626 0.26 13.64 -4.80
N LEU A 627 0.40 12.34 -4.60
CA LEU A 627 -0.42 11.30 -5.21
C LEU A 627 -1.20 10.55 -4.13
N PHE A 628 -2.51 10.41 -4.34
CA PHE A 628 -3.36 9.65 -3.45
C PHE A 628 -4.28 8.72 -4.24
N SER A 629 -4.42 7.48 -3.76
CA SER A 629 -5.44 6.56 -4.24
C SER A 629 -6.07 5.87 -3.05
N ASN A 630 -7.38 5.66 -3.13
CA ASN A 630 -8.07 4.66 -2.33
C ASN A 630 -8.70 3.61 -3.25
N GLY A 631 -9.55 2.73 -2.71
CA GLY A 631 -10.25 1.70 -3.49
C GLY A 631 -11.33 2.23 -4.45
N LEU A 632 -11.53 3.55 -4.58
CA LEU A 632 -12.60 4.15 -5.37
C LEU A 632 -12.13 5.21 -6.37
N TRP A 633 -11.12 5.99 -6.04
CA TRP A 633 -10.66 7.11 -6.86
C TRP A 633 -9.16 7.39 -6.69
N PHE A 634 -8.62 8.13 -7.67
CA PHE A 634 -7.23 8.56 -7.73
C PHE A 634 -7.14 10.08 -7.82
N ARG A 635 -6.14 10.69 -7.18
CA ARG A 635 -5.92 12.13 -7.17
C ARG A 635 -4.44 12.48 -7.34
N VAL A 636 -4.19 13.46 -8.21
CA VAL A 636 -2.91 14.17 -8.32
C VAL A 636 -3.08 15.57 -7.76
N THR A 637 -2.19 15.97 -6.86
CA THR A 637 -2.17 17.29 -6.23
C THR A 637 -0.93 18.05 -6.68
N LEU A 638 -1.10 19.17 -7.37
CA LEU A 638 -0.03 20.10 -7.73
C LEU A 638 0.02 21.20 -6.67
N LEU A 639 1.07 21.22 -5.85
CA LEU A 639 1.25 22.20 -4.79
C LEU A 639 1.86 23.49 -5.36
N ASN A 640 1.36 24.65 -4.94
CA ASN A 640 1.95 25.94 -5.35
C ASN A 640 3.05 26.47 -4.41
N LYS A 641 3.54 25.62 -3.51
CA LYS A 641 4.65 25.94 -2.61
C LYS A 641 5.99 25.66 -3.29
N THR A 642 6.98 26.49 -3.02
CA THR A 642 8.35 26.26 -3.48
C THR A 642 8.94 25.02 -2.81
N VAL A 643 9.95 24.39 -3.44
CA VAL A 643 10.76 23.34 -2.82
C VAL A 643 11.55 23.84 -1.60
N PHE A 644 11.75 25.16 -1.50
CA PHE A 644 12.50 25.80 -0.44
C PHE A 644 11.62 26.02 0.80
N ASN A 645 12.20 25.83 1.99
CA ASN A 645 11.54 26.19 3.24
C ASN A 645 11.56 27.72 3.48
N GLN A 646 10.76 28.23 4.42
CA GLN A 646 10.64 29.68 4.65
C GLN A 646 12.00 30.36 4.93
N LYS A 647 12.90 29.70 5.66
CA LYS A 647 14.22 30.26 5.98
C LYS A 647 15.13 30.33 4.74
N GLU A 648 15.02 29.35 3.86
CA GLU A 648 15.71 29.31 2.57
C GLU A 648 15.16 30.38 1.61
N ILE A 649 13.84 30.59 1.59
CA ILE A 649 13.22 31.68 0.83
C ILE A 649 13.72 33.04 1.34
N ASP A 650 13.69 33.26 2.65
CA ASP A 650 14.15 34.52 3.25
C ASP A 650 15.65 34.76 3.03
N TRP A 651 16.45 33.69 2.97
CA TRP A 651 17.84 33.77 2.54
C TRP A 651 17.97 34.17 1.08
N LEU A 652 17.22 33.54 0.17
CA LEU A 652 17.24 33.83 -1.26
C LEU A 652 16.74 35.24 -1.59
N LYS A 653 15.84 35.84 -0.80
CA LYS A 653 15.39 37.23 -0.96
C LYS A 653 16.54 38.24 -0.96
N ASN A 654 17.61 37.97 -0.20
CA ASN A 654 18.81 38.84 -0.20
C ASN A 654 19.49 38.90 -1.59
N PHE A 655 19.14 37.99 -2.50
CA PHE A 655 19.75 37.85 -3.81
C PHE A 655 18.74 38.04 -4.97
N GLU A 656 17.51 38.45 -4.67
CA GLU A 656 16.41 38.51 -5.66
C GLU A 656 16.73 39.44 -6.84
N HIS A 657 17.42 40.56 -6.57
CA HIS A 657 17.84 41.55 -7.56
C HIS A 657 18.86 41.05 -8.59
N PHE A 658 19.52 39.91 -8.35
CA PHE A 658 20.55 39.36 -9.23
C PHE A 658 19.97 38.45 -10.32
N ASN A 659 18.65 38.20 -10.34
CA ASN A 659 17.98 37.33 -11.32
C ASN A 659 18.68 35.97 -11.49
N LEU A 660 19.05 35.34 -10.36
CA LEU A 660 19.80 34.10 -10.34
C LEU A 660 19.04 32.95 -11.00
N THR A 661 19.76 32.15 -11.79
CA THR A 661 19.21 30.90 -12.33
C THR A 661 18.95 29.90 -11.21
N LYS A 662 18.11 28.87 -11.45
CA LYS A 662 17.88 27.78 -10.50
C LYS A 662 19.16 27.12 -10.00
N SER A 663 20.09 26.85 -10.91
CA SER A 663 21.40 26.29 -10.58
C SER A 663 22.20 27.20 -9.64
N GLN A 664 22.11 28.52 -9.84
CA GLN A 664 22.77 29.50 -9.00
C GLN A 664 22.11 29.64 -7.63
N LYS A 665 20.77 29.66 -7.57
CA LYS A 665 20.03 29.64 -6.30
C LYS A 665 20.38 28.42 -5.45
N ASN A 666 20.49 27.24 -6.06
CA ASN A 666 20.93 26.02 -5.37
C ASN A 666 22.33 26.16 -4.76
N ILE A 667 23.27 26.81 -5.45
CA ILE A 667 24.61 27.09 -4.90
C ILE A 667 24.53 28.11 -3.77
N VAL A 668 23.74 29.18 -3.92
CA VAL A 668 23.55 30.22 -2.90
C VAL A 668 22.95 29.64 -1.62
N LEU A 669 22.03 28.68 -1.73
CA LEU A 669 21.44 27.97 -0.59
C LEU A 669 22.44 27.15 0.21
N LEU A 670 23.51 26.62 -0.42
CA LEU A 670 24.55 25.89 0.32
C LEU A 670 25.22 26.76 1.38
N GLY A 671 25.25 28.09 1.18
CA GLY A 671 25.82 29.04 2.11
C GLY A 671 24.86 29.50 3.23
N TYR A 672 23.61 29.03 3.22
CA TYR A 672 22.63 29.34 4.25
C TYR A 672 23.18 29.03 5.66
N GLY A 673 23.04 29.97 6.59
CA GLY A 673 23.61 29.86 7.93
C GLY A 673 25.14 30.03 7.98
N ASN A 674 25.72 30.75 7.02
CA ASN A 674 27.15 31.08 6.94
C ASN A 674 28.05 29.84 6.72
N LYS A 675 27.50 28.77 6.13
CA LYS A 675 28.20 27.50 5.90
C LYS A 675 29.31 27.65 4.85
N GLU A 676 30.42 26.95 5.09
CA GLU A 676 31.49 26.81 4.11
C GLU A 676 31.15 25.69 3.11
N ILE A 677 31.47 25.92 1.84
CA ILE A 677 31.03 25.07 0.72
C ILE A 677 32.24 24.44 0.04
N SER A 678 32.20 23.12 -0.19
CA SER A 678 33.22 22.40 -0.97
C SER A 678 32.87 22.34 -2.46
N PRO A 679 33.84 22.13 -3.35
CA PRO A 679 33.57 21.84 -4.76
C PRO A 679 32.57 20.69 -4.96
N ASN A 680 32.66 19.61 -4.17
CA ASN A 680 31.72 18.48 -4.25
C ASN A 680 30.29 18.85 -3.84
N ASP A 681 30.11 19.77 -2.89
CA ASP A 681 28.77 20.26 -2.53
C ASP A 681 28.12 21.01 -3.70
N ILE A 682 28.91 21.78 -4.46
CA ILE A 682 28.44 22.49 -5.66
C ILE A 682 28.12 21.50 -6.79
N PHE A 683 28.95 20.47 -7.04
CA PHE A 683 28.63 19.42 -8.01
C PHE A 683 27.29 18.74 -7.67
N LYS A 684 27.06 18.42 -6.39
CA LYS A 684 25.79 17.86 -5.91
C LYS A 684 24.62 18.82 -6.09
N ALA A 685 24.77 20.09 -5.72
CA ALA A 685 23.71 21.10 -5.86
C ALA A 685 23.33 21.40 -7.33
N LEU A 686 24.29 21.23 -8.24
CA LEU A 686 24.09 21.35 -9.68
C LEU A 686 23.57 20.06 -10.33
N ASN A 687 23.51 18.95 -9.57
CA ASN A 687 23.17 17.61 -10.04
C ASN A 687 23.97 17.17 -11.29
N ILE A 688 25.29 17.38 -11.24
CA ILE A 688 26.22 17.03 -12.32
C ILE A 688 27.35 16.15 -11.80
N HIS A 689 27.93 15.34 -12.69
CA HIS A 689 29.04 14.48 -12.33
C HIS A 689 30.33 15.27 -12.12
N ASN A 690 31.23 14.76 -11.28
CA ASN A 690 32.50 15.41 -10.94
C ASN A 690 33.46 15.64 -12.13
N SER A 691 33.15 15.04 -13.29
CA SER A 691 33.84 15.22 -14.57
C SER A 691 33.33 16.42 -15.37
N GLU A 692 32.12 16.91 -15.11
CA GLU A 692 31.49 18.03 -15.83
C GLU A 692 31.99 19.39 -15.32
N THR A 693 33.30 19.63 -15.43
CA THR A 693 33.97 20.81 -14.86
C THR A 693 33.60 22.12 -15.55
N GLU A 694 33.15 22.09 -16.81
CA GLU A 694 32.81 23.28 -17.58
C GLU A 694 31.57 23.99 -17.01
N LYS A 695 30.48 23.25 -16.79
CA LYS A 695 29.25 23.79 -16.19
C LYS A 695 29.49 24.27 -14.77
N PHE A 696 30.23 23.50 -13.97
CA PHE A 696 30.69 23.95 -12.65
C PHE A 696 31.42 25.31 -12.74
N THR A 697 32.40 25.42 -13.64
CA THR A 697 33.24 26.61 -13.76
C THR A 697 32.43 27.81 -14.22
N LYS A 698 31.48 27.60 -15.15
CA LYS A 698 30.56 28.63 -15.64
C LYS A 698 29.73 29.22 -14.50
N GLU A 699 29.00 28.38 -13.76
CA GLU A 699 28.11 28.87 -12.69
C GLU A 699 28.88 29.49 -11.52
N VAL A 700 29.99 28.88 -11.11
CA VAL A 700 30.86 29.41 -10.05
C VAL A 700 31.48 30.76 -10.48
N SER A 701 31.93 30.89 -11.72
CA SER A 701 32.51 32.13 -12.23
C SER A 701 31.48 33.27 -12.25
N VAL A 702 30.24 33.00 -12.67
CA VAL A 702 29.16 33.99 -12.65
C VAL A 702 28.88 34.47 -11.23
N LEU A 703 28.66 33.55 -10.28
CA LEU A 703 28.39 33.92 -8.89
C LEU A 703 29.54 34.67 -8.22
N ARG A 704 30.79 34.34 -8.57
CA ARG A 704 31.97 35.07 -8.10
C ARG A 704 32.06 36.49 -8.69
N LYS A 705 31.74 36.66 -9.97
CA LYS A 705 31.71 37.98 -10.63
C LYS A 705 30.63 38.89 -10.05
N LEU A 706 29.49 38.32 -9.66
CA LEU A 706 28.42 39.03 -8.96
C LEU A 706 28.75 39.35 -7.49
N GLY A 707 29.91 38.91 -6.99
CA GLY A 707 30.32 39.08 -5.60
C GLY A 707 29.52 38.24 -4.61
N ILE A 708 28.68 37.30 -5.07
CA ILE A 708 27.82 36.46 -4.21
C ILE A 708 28.61 35.29 -3.62
N LEU A 709 29.59 34.75 -4.36
CA LEU A 709 30.41 33.62 -3.93
C LEU A 709 31.87 34.05 -3.79
N GLU A 710 32.43 33.91 -2.59
CA GLU A 710 33.82 34.24 -2.29
C GLU A 710 34.66 32.98 -2.07
N SER A 711 35.93 33.04 -2.47
CA SER A 711 36.91 31.98 -2.22
C SER A 711 37.80 32.37 -1.05
N PHE A 712 37.48 31.90 0.15
CA PHE A 712 38.21 32.24 1.37
C PHE A 712 39.41 31.32 1.65
N ARG A 713 39.56 30.21 0.88
CA ARG A 713 40.77 29.35 0.92
C ARG A 713 41.43 29.24 -0.44
N SER A 714 42.73 29.50 -0.47
CA SER A 714 43.58 29.33 -1.64
C SER A 714 43.76 27.86 -2.02
N ASN A 715 44.21 27.61 -3.25
CA ASN A 715 44.57 26.26 -3.70
C ASN A 715 45.69 25.62 -2.85
N ILE A 716 46.59 26.43 -2.30
CA ILE A 716 47.74 25.99 -1.51
C ILE A 716 47.25 25.54 -0.13
N GLU A 717 46.39 26.32 0.52
CA GLU A 717 45.80 25.96 1.82
C GLU A 717 44.94 24.72 1.71
N ALA A 718 44.13 24.60 0.65
CA ALA A 718 43.34 23.41 0.39
C ALA A 718 44.22 22.15 0.24
N LYS A 719 45.36 22.25 -0.46
CA LYS A 719 46.32 21.13 -0.57
C LYS A 719 46.90 20.74 0.80
N LYS A 720 47.27 21.71 1.64
CA LYS A 720 47.77 21.43 3.01
C LYS A 720 46.70 20.70 3.85
N LEU A 721 45.44 21.10 3.74
CA LEU A 721 44.31 20.46 4.42
C LEU A 721 44.03 19.03 3.92
N VAL A 722 44.23 18.73 2.63
CA VAL A 722 44.13 17.36 2.11
C VAL A 722 45.12 16.43 2.81
N PHE A 723 46.38 16.84 2.93
CA PHE A 723 47.40 16.05 3.64
C PHE A 723 47.06 15.87 5.13
N LYS A 724 46.53 16.91 5.79
CA LYS A 724 46.17 16.85 7.21
C LYS A 724 44.92 16.02 7.50
N THR A 725 43.93 16.05 6.62
CA THR A 725 42.60 15.44 6.85
C THR A 725 42.40 14.10 6.14
N LYS A 726 43.30 13.72 5.22
CA LYS A 726 43.17 12.54 4.33
C LYS A 726 41.89 12.52 3.48
N LYS A 727 41.20 13.66 3.33
CA LYS A 727 40.01 13.80 2.49
C LYS A 727 40.38 14.15 1.04
N ASN A 728 39.48 13.86 0.09
CA ASN A 728 39.68 14.29 -1.29
C ASN A 728 39.70 15.82 -1.37
N LYS A 729 40.54 16.38 -2.25
CA LYS A 729 40.64 17.84 -2.47
C LYS A 729 39.28 18.48 -2.80
N LYS A 730 38.39 17.75 -3.48
CA LYS A 730 37.05 18.24 -3.83
C LYS A 730 36.09 18.30 -2.62
N ASP A 731 36.40 17.61 -1.52
CA ASP A 731 35.62 17.64 -0.27
C ASP A 731 36.11 18.72 0.70
N ILE A 732 37.22 19.40 0.39
CA ILE A 732 37.71 20.52 1.20
C ILE A 732 36.85 21.74 0.90
N THR A 733 36.27 22.35 1.93
CA THR A 733 35.49 23.58 1.80
C THR A 733 36.39 24.75 1.39
N ARG A 734 35.94 25.53 0.41
CA ARG A 734 36.72 26.60 -0.24
C ARG A 734 35.93 27.86 -0.53
N TYR A 735 34.62 27.74 -0.64
CA TYR A 735 33.74 28.83 -1.01
C TYR A 735 32.84 29.23 0.15
N LYS A 736 32.40 30.48 0.14
CA LYS A 736 31.43 31.01 1.06
C LYS A 736 30.48 31.93 0.31
N VAL A 737 29.19 31.84 0.60
CA VAL A 737 28.22 32.79 0.05
C VAL A 737 28.21 34.03 0.94
N VAL A 738 28.28 35.19 0.33
CA VAL A 738 28.22 36.49 0.99
C VAL A 738 27.11 37.31 0.36
N ILE A 739 26.45 38.15 1.16
CA ILE A 739 25.47 39.11 0.65
C ILE A 739 26.27 40.31 0.12
N PRO A 740 26.26 40.58 -1.19
CA PRO A 740 26.97 41.74 -1.75
C PRO A 740 26.40 43.03 -1.13
N LYS A 741 27.29 44.00 -0.87
CA LYS A 741 26.90 45.30 -0.32
C LYS A 741 26.25 46.19 -1.37
#